data_AF-A0A3K8YKN7-F1
#
_entry.id   AF-A0A3K8YKN7-F1
#
_cell.length_a   1.000
_cell.length_b   1.000
_cell.length_c   1.000
_cell.angle_alpha   90.00
_cell.angle_beta   90.00
_cell.angle_gamma   90.00
#
_symmetry.space_group_name_H-M   'P 1'
#
loop_
_entity.id
_entity.type
_entity.pdbx_description
1 polymer ?
#
loop_
_entity_poly.entity_id
_entity_poly.type
_entity_poly.pdbx_seq_one_letter_code
_entity_poly.pdbx_strand_id
1 'polypeptide(L)'
;DASSAPAKFLFNYIENDTIKNNQNKIQSLFLLDKHYISDVSNNSSQYHNDLQKFGNPPVLTESCIQLTTNETDALGMTCSIPKSFNTASLGQMYRQSFTGYFDGAYTETGTLNLDCTMTGDAVVTNINFANTAVATSFSALQFGSSKAYFSQNYRLENGEANCSHECLCYKNFKLSNNSKSDAIFINSVGTWVIDLEDCVFKNNNPVTPSWNFEVYENNTANCWQASGLQPLLTDTASSFAIDNNRWTVTCSDFTADELAKDTISRYISLGYVYNNGGATARAEYVITIRKDTNIPETPTITSRQDNELGTVVYLSFAGKFSDGSNISPIRLNTLFAKELINKANVSIDDLLAWDTQLTLEPAMTSGASPTPMDFYGANGLYFWELFFYMPWLVASRLSQEGNYADAQKWFNYIFDPSACGRANSNADYPEPDYWSVRPLVEANAQESLAALILNPDDPDMIAKADPVHYQKAIAMAYLANLIAAGDADYRLLTNDGLAQAKLRYVQVKTLLGPRPDISTLQQWQPDTLENIASQRNTDLTALEDSASISLHAFAGSSTLAQDVTINDAFSLPLNAQLLNYWDVIDSRLYNLRHNLSITGQPINIPLYATPVNPALLVQMNATEGSLTGLACTLSMTIPPYRFAAMLQHARGAVGTLSQMGQTLLSYYERKESTGLQELQQQQALDLSSFTISLQKQAIDALKADQKALEASKDIAQQRYDYYYDLYTTGISASEQEVMNMQSSASALFTTAEPFLTAGAALNMAPNIFGLADGGAVWGAALTASGMVLQLSANSVQGTAQRIQVSEEYRRRSEEWKQQYQQADAEMASIDRQLDALAVRQQAAQTSLQQVQTEQANLQATMQYISSRFTQSSLYSWLIGQLAALYYQAYDAVLSLCLSAEACWQYEMGDLTSRFIQTNAWNDSYHGLLAGEALELNLQQMESAWLSRNQRRLELTKTVSLKTLLGDSGFANLITAGVVNFSLDEKLFDNDYPGHYLRQIKFVTLSLPTLLGPWQDVRATLTQTSSSTLLKADIDGVNYLNNTTTGNAANVVTNLRASQQIAVSSGMNDSGLFELSFGDERYLPFEGTGAVSSWQLSFPRPKSSEQKAILDNLSDVIVQVHYTAVSGGNDFASTVETTL
;
A
#
# COMPACT_ATOMS: atom_id res chain seq x y z
N ASP A 1 20.94 34.65 -42.48
CA ASP A 1 19.71 35.36 -42.89
C ASP A 1 19.17 35.08 -44.30
N ALA A 2 19.73 34.17 -45.10
CA ALA A 2 19.19 33.89 -46.44
C ALA A 2 17.90 33.04 -46.46
N SER A 3 17.55 32.32 -45.38
CA SER A 3 16.34 31.49 -45.27
C SER A 3 15.10 32.25 -44.76
N SER A 4 15.29 33.35 -44.04
CA SER A 4 14.17 34.18 -43.53
C SER A 4 13.56 35.06 -44.63
N ALA A 5 14.32 35.36 -45.67
CA ALA A 5 13.86 36.18 -46.79
C ALA A 5 12.82 35.44 -47.66
N PRO A 6 13.05 34.20 -48.17
CA PRO A 6 12.05 33.40 -48.91
C PRO A 6 10.73 33.18 -48.17
N ALA A 7 10.78 32.88 -46.87
CA ALA A 7 9.59 32.64 -46.05
C ALA A 7 8.76 33.92 -45.84
N LYS A 8 9.41 35.06 -45.57
CA LYS A 8 8.75 36.38 -45.53
C LYS A 8 8.17 36.78 -46.89
N PHE A 9 8.83 36.40 -48.00
CA PHE A 9 8.32 36.65 -49.34
C PHE A 9 7.06 35.83 -49.66
N LEU A 10 7.02 34.56 -49.25
CA LEU A 10 5.86 33.69 -49.46
C LEU A 10 4.63 34.23 -48.72
N PHE A 11 4.82 34.67 -47.47
CA PHE A 11 3.78 35.31 -46.66
C PHE A 11 3.23 36.58 -47.32
N ASN A 12 4.11 37.47 -47.79
CA ASN A 12 3.71 38.73 -48.45
C ASN A 12 3.00 38.51 -49.79
N TYR A 13 3.35 37.45 -50.54
CA TYR A 13 2.67 37.09 -51.78
C TYR A 13 1.25 36.58 -51.54
N ILE A 14 1.01 35.85 -50.45
CA ILE A 14 -0.30 35.28 -50.08
C ILE A 14 -1.27 36.36 -49.55
N GLU A 15 -0.79 37.43 -48.90
CA GLU A 15 -1.65 38.47 -48.32
C GLU A 15 -2.26 39.47 -49.33
N ASN A 16 -1.77 39.57 -50.57
CA ASN A 16 -2.27 40.59 -51.53
C ASN A 16 -2.09 40.21 -53.01
N ASP A 17 -3.17 40.23 -53.80
CA ASP A 17 -3.21 39.72 -55.19
C ASP A 17 -2.50 40.61 -56.24
N THR A 18 -2.05 41.81 -55.88
CA THR A 18 -1.47 42.75 -56.86
C THR A 18 0.05 42.58 -57.03
N ILE A 19 0.45 41.98 -58.15
CA ILE A 19 1.84 41.70 -58.54
C ILE A 19 2.77 42.91 -58.39
N LYS A 20 2.30 44.13 -58.72
CA LYS A 20 3.13 45.35 -58.74
C LYS A 20 3.56 45.80 -57.34
N ASN A 21 2.70 45.63 -56.33
CA ASN A 21 3.02 45.98 -54.95
C ASN A 21 3.93 44.93 -54.32
N ASN A 22 3.73 43.65 -54.65
CA ASN A 22 4.54 42.55 -54.14
C ASN A 22 5.96 42.57 -54.71
N GLN A 23 6.14 42.93 -56.00
CA GLN A 23 7.46 43.11 -56.61
C GLN A 23 8.29 44.16 -55.85
N ASN A 24 7.71 45.33 -55.55
CA ASN A 24 8.38 46.41 -54.83
C ASN A 24 8.67 46.03 -53.36
N LYS A 25 7.74 45.35 -52.69
CA LYS A 25 7.94 44.82 -51.32
C LYS A 25 9.06 43.79 -51.24
N ILE A 26 9.23 42.96 -52.27
CA ILE A 26 10.30 41.97 -52.34
C ILE A 26 11.64 42.65 -52.59
N GLN A 27 11.71 43.62 -53.51
CA GLN A 27 12.94 44.36 -53.83
C GLN A 27 13.40 45.27 -52.68
N SER A 28 12.50 45.85 -51.88
CA SER A 28 12.86 46.72 -50.75
C SER A 28 13.65 46.02 -49.64
N LEU A 29 13.61 44.69 -49.58
CA LEU A 29 14.41 43.88 -48.66
C LEU A 29 15.85 43.64 -49.13
N PHE A 30 16.18 43.99 -50.39
CA PHE A 30 17.49 43.80 -51.01
C PHE A 30 18.31 45.11 -51.23
N LEU A 31 18.10 46.12 -50.37
CA LEU A 31 18.83 47.41 -50.39
C LEU A 31 18.70 48.22 -51.70
N LEU A 32 17.62 48.04 -52.45
CA LEU A 32 17.31 48.90 -53.60
C LEU A 32 16.55 50.15 -53.12
N ASP A 33 16.90 51.32 -53.64
CA ASP A 33 16.19 52.60 -53.45
C ASP A 33 16.15 53.18 -52.01
N LYS A 34 16.90 52.61 -51.06
CA LYS A 34 16.94 53.12 -49.68
C LYS A 34 17.90 54.30 -49.49
N HIS A 35 17.39 55.32 -48.79
CA HIS A 35 18.16 56.48 -48.38
C HIS A 35 19.00 56.18 -47.13
N TYR A 36 20.26 56.62 -47.09
CA TYR A 36 21.15 56.47 -45.94
C TYR A 36 21.86 57.80 -45.58
N ILE A 37 22.26 57.97 -44.31
CA ILE A 37 23.01 59.15 -43.86
C ILE A 37 24.43 59.05 -44.40
N SER A 38 24.86 60.05 -45.17
CA SER A 38 26.22 60.10 -45.74
C SER A 38 27.17 61.03 -44.99
N ASP A 39 26.65 62.08 -44.34
CA ASP A 39 27.44 63.05 -43.56
C ASP A 39 26.56 63.84 -42.59
N VAL A 40 27.10 64.20 -41.42
CA VAL A 40 26.52 65.17 -40.49
C VAL A 40 27.61 66.17 -40.10
N SER A 41 27.52 67.38 -40.64
CA SER A 41 28.55 68.41 -40.49
C SER A 41 28.03 69.68 -39.82
N ASN A 42 28.89 70.34 -39.05
CA ASN A 42 28.55 71.56 -38.32
C ASN A 42 28.64 72.78 -39.26
N ASN A 43 27.53 73.52 -39.42
CA ASN A 43 27.40 74.70 -40.28
C ASN A 43 27.45 76.04 -39.50
N SER A 44 27.94 76.04 -38.25
CA SER A 44 27.82 77.17 -37.31
C SER A 44 28.79 78.34 -37.53
N SER A 45 29.63 78.32 -38.58
CA SER A 45 30.66 79.36 -38.82
C SER A 45 30.09 80.76 -39.13
N GLN A 46 28.77 80.91 -39.25
CA GLN A 46 28.09 82.19 -39.51
C GLN A 46 27.48 82.84 -38.25
N TYR A 47 27.60 82.22 -37.07
CA TYR A 47 26.87 82.63 -35.86
C TYR A 47 27.76 82.78 -34.63
N HIS A 48 28.64 83.78 -34.66
CA HIS A 48 29.42 84.18 -33.49
C HIS A 48 28.85 85.47 -32.91
N ASN A 49 28.18 85.37 -31.76
CA ASN A 49 27.89 86.52 -30.91
C ASN A 49 28.91 86.54 -29.75
N ASP A 50 29.31 87.74 -29.28
CA ASP A 50 30.36 87.96 -28.26
C ASP A 50 30.04 87.31 -26.88
N LEU A 51 28.90 86.63 -26.76
CA LEU A 51 28.37 85.99 -25.54
C LEU A 51 28.68 84.49 -25.40
N GLN A 52 29.47 83.88 -26.30
CA GLN A 52 29.95 82.48 -26.15
C GLN A 52 30.80 82.24 -24.87
N LYS A 53 31.27 83.30 -24.19
CA LYS A 53 31.95 83.19 -22.89
C LYS A 53 31.05 82.69 -21.75
N PHE A 54 29.72 82.69 -21.94
CA PHE A 54 28.76 82.25 -20.96
C PHE A 54 28.23 80.81 -21.18
N GLY A 55 28.45 80.22 -22.36
CA GLY A 55 28.19 78.78 -22.63
C GLY A 55 28.10 78.37 -24.10
N ASN A 56 28.27 77.05 -24.39
CA ASN A 56 28.24 76.44 -25.73
C ASN A 56 27.05 75.46 -25.92
N PRO A 57 26.45 75.38 -27.13
CA PRO A 57 25.35 74.45 -27.45
C PRO A 57 25.79 72.97 -27.62
N PRO A 58 24.87 71.98 -27.49
CA PRO A 58 25.13 70.56 -27.75
C PRO A 58 25.69 70.22 -29.15
N VAL A 59 26.41 69.09 -29.26
CA VAL A 59 27.03 68.62 -30.51
C VAL A 59 26.26 67.43 -31.11
N LEU A 60 25.93 67.50 -32.40
CA LEU A 60 25.29 66.41 -33.16
C LEU A 60 26.32 65.64 -34.01
N THR A 61 26.16 64.31 -34.08
CA THR A 61 26.99 63.38 -34.89
C THR A 61 26.10 62.42 -35.66
N GLU A 62 26.64 61.61 -36.60
CA GLU A 62 25.85 60.61 -37.35
C GLU A 62 25.08 59.65 -36.44
N SER A 63 25.67 59.24 -35.31
CA SER A 63 25.03 58.37 -34.32
C SER A 63 23.80 59.00 -33.62
N CYS A 64 23.61 60.31 -33.77
CA CYS A 64 22.44 61.02 -33.27
C CYS A 64 21.25 60.93 -34.23
N ILE A 65 21.44 60.49 -35.48
CA ILE A 65 20.43 60.53 -36.53
C ILE A 65 20.03 59.12 -36.96
N GLN A 66 18.73 58.87 -37.09
CA GLN A 66 18.17 57.62 -37.58
C GLN A 66 17.17 57.90 -38.71
N LEU A 67 17.29 57.17 -39.83
CA LEU A 67 16.31 57.20 -40.93
C LEU A 67 15.31 56.07 -40.81
N THR A 68 14.06 56.35 -41.18
CA THR A 68 12.97 55.40 -41.23
C THR A 68 12.28 55.50 -42.60
N THR A 69 11.94 54.36 -43.20
CA THR A 69 11.18 54.28 -44.46
C THR A 69 9.98 53.38 -44.22
N ASN A 70 8.78 53.85 -44.58
CA ASN A 70 7.53 53.09 -44.42
C ASN A 70 7.09 52.41 -45.73
N GLU A 71 6.01 51.64 -45.70
CA GLU A 71 5.49 50.82 -46.82
C GLU A 71 5.08 51.62 -48.07
N THR A 72 5.08 52.96 -48.00
CA THR A 72 4.75 53.89 -49.08
C THR A 72 5.96 54.71 -49.56
N ASP A 73 7.19 54.29 -49.21
CA ASP A 73 8.45 55.01 -49.47
C ASP A 73 8.55 56.42 -48.83
N ALA A 74 7.75 56.71 -47.80
CA ALA A 74 7.86 57.97 -47.08
C ALA A 74 9.09 57.90 -46.14
N LEU A 75 10.03 58.83 -46.34
CA LEU A 75 11.24 58.97 -45.55
C LEU A 75 10.94 59.79 -44.29
N GLY A 76 11.40 59.32 -43.14
CA GLY A 76 11.40 60.06 -41.87
C GLY A 76 12.79 60.07 -41.24
N MET A 77 13.11 61.13 -40.50
CA MET A 77 14.40 61.32 -39.83
C MET A 77 14.20 61.68 -38.36
N THR A 78 14.82 60.92 -37.47
CA THR A 78 14.78 61.19 -36.02
C THR A 78 16.17 61.61 -35.54
N CYS A 79 16.25 62.73 -34.82
CA CYS A 79 17.46 63.29 -34.25
C CYS A 79 17.43 63.26 -32.72
N SER A 80 18.45 62.67 -32.10
CA SER A 80 18.62 62.54 -30.65
C SER A 80 19.72 63.46 -30.11
N ILE A 81 19.35 64.50 -29.35
CA ILE A 81 20.20 65.61 -28.90
C ILE A 81 20.66 65.41 -27.44
N PRO A 82 21.97 65.45 -27.11
CA PRO A 82 22.49 65.27 -25.75
C PRO A 82 22.23 66.47 -24.79
N LYS A 83 21.94 66.19 -23.51
CA LYS A 83 21.73 67.18 -22.42
C LYS A 83 22.98 67.42 -21.54
N SER A 84 23.99 68.16 -22.00
CA SER A 84 25.35 68.09 -21.41
C SER A 84 26.02 69.39 -20.89
N PHE A 85 25.31 70.50 -20.58
CA PHE A 85 25.94 71.81 -20.28
C PHE A 85 25.52 72.50 -18.94
N ASN A 86 26.39 73.30 -18.30
CA ASN A 86 26.16 73.98 -16.99
C ASN A 86 26.02 75.51 -17.10
N THR A 87 24.92 76.08 -16.60
CA THR A 87 24.48 77.47 -16.80
C THR A 87 24.79 78.43 -15.64
N ALA A 88 25.56 78.01 -14.63
CA ALA A 88 25.85 78.83 -13.42
C ALA A 88 26.67 80.13 -13.67
N SER A 89 27.22 80.33 -14.86
CA SER A 89 28.18 81.41 -15.21
C SER A 89 27.55 82.78 -15.51
N LEU A 90 26.22 82.91 -15.39
CA LEU A 90 25.45 83.99 -16.04
C LEU A 90 25.23 85.30 -15.23
N GLY A 91 25.73 85.42 -13.98
CA GLY A 91 25.83 86.69 -13.21
C GLY A 91 24.54 87.31 -12.62
N GLN A 92 24.66 88.28 -11.69
CA GLN A 92 23.55 89.05 -11.09
C GLN A 92 23.51 90.50 -11.64
N MET A 93 22.31 91.05 -11.90
CA MET A 93 22.10 92.40 -12.47
C MET A 93 21.42 93.36 -11.47
N TYR A 94 21.64 94.69 -11.58
CA TYR A 94 21.08 95.70 -10.69
C TYR A 94 20.35 96.83 -11.43
N ARG A 95 19.18 97.26 -10.95
CA ARG A 95 18.41 98.38 -11.51
C ARG A 95 18.83 99.73 -10.92
N GLN A 96 19.17 100.69 -11.77
CA GLN A 96 19.51 102.07 -11.42
C GLN A 96 18.50 103.05 -12.00
N SER A 97 18.18 104.10 -11.23
CA SER A 97 17.28 105.17 -11.65
C SER A 97 18.00 106.52 -11.54
N PHE A 98 18.08 107.27 -12.63
CA PHE A 98 18.73 108.59 -12.72
C PHE A 98 17.70 109.68 -13.00
N THR A 99 17.92 110.89 -12.49
CA THR A 99 17.05 112.06 -12.74
C THR A 99 17.91 113.23 -13.18
N GLY A 100 17.64 113.83 -14.35
CA GLY A 100 18.47 114.90 -14.92
C GLY A 100 17.70 115.85 -15.85
N TYR A 101 18.40 116.87 -16.34
CA TYR A 101 17.86 117.94 -17.21
C TYR A 101 18.05 117.59 -18.69
N PHE A 102 17.05 117.84 -19.52
CA PHE A 102 17.11 117.53 -20.96
C PHE A 102 17.18 118.87 -21.73
N ASP A 103 18.15 119.07 -22.64
CA ASP A 103 18.33 120.36 -23.34
C ASP A 103 17.32 120.55 -24.49
N GLY A 104 16.81 121.78 -24.57
CA GLY A 104 15.70 122.26 -25.37
C GLY A 104 15.01 123.44 -24.68
N ALA A 105 15.77 124.48 -24.30
CA ALA A 105 15.30 125.68 -23.56
C ALA A 105 14.67 125.41 -22.17
N TYR A 106 15.53 125.46 -21.14
CA TYR A 106 15.28 125.45 -19.68
C TYR A 106 13.81 125.32 -19.18
N THR A 107 13.44 124.15 -18.61
CA THR A 107 12.73 123.94 -17.30
C THR A 107 12.08 122.54 -17.07
N GLU A 108 12.48 121.45 -17.73
CA GLU A 108 11.85 120.11 -17.52
C GLU A 108 12.80 119.01 -16.99
N THR A 109 12.32 118.20 -16.03
CA THR A 109 13.05 117.09 -15.37
C THR A 109 12.36 115.75 -15.62
N GLY A 110 13.15 114.68 -15.82
CA GLY A 110 12.64 113.32 -16.07
C GLY A 110 13.56 112.20 -15.55
N THR A 111 13.09 110.95 -15.56
CA THR A 111 13.77 109.78 -14.96
C THR A 111 14.20 108.73 -15.98
N LEU A 112 15.39 108.14 -15.81
CA LEU A 112 15.93 107.05 -16.64
C LEU A 112 16.22 105.81 -15.79
N ASN A 113 15.62 104.68 -16.13
CA ASN A 113 15.89 103.38 -15.50
C ASN A 113 16.79 102.51 -16.38
N LEU A 114 17.85 101.95 -15.81
CA LEU A 114 18.82 101.09 -16.47
C LEU A 114 19.07 99.84 -15.61
N ASP A 115 19.01 98.64 -16.19
CA ASP A 115 19.48 97.41 -15.53
C ASP A 115 20.93 97.17 -15.94
N CYS A 116 21.86 97.30 -15.00
CA CYS A 116 23.29 97.19 -15.28
C CYS A 116 24.04 96.20 -14.38
N THR A 117 25.17 95.70 -14.88
CA THR A 117 26.14 94.94 -14.10
C THR A 117 27.24 95.86 -13.57
N MET A 118 27.44 95.90 -12.25
CA MET A 118 28.41 96.80 -11.60
C MET A 118 29.77 96.14 -11.28
N THR A 119 30.02 94.91 -11.74
CA THR A 119 31.29 94.20 -11.56
C THR A 119 31.79 93.65 -12.90
N GLY A 120 32.95 94.14 -13.34
CA GLY A 120 33.54 93.78 -14.65
C GLY A 120 33.20 94.81 -15.73
N ASP A 121 33.22 94.40 -16.99
CA ASP A 121 32.73 95.21 -18.12
C ASP A 121 31.23 95.48 -17.92
N ALA A 122 30.83 96.75 -17.94
CA ALA A 122 29.46 97.14 -17.69
C ALA A 122 28.55 96.74 -18.85
N VAL A 123 27.54 95.94 -18.56
CA VAL A 123 26.45 95.62 -19.49
C VAL A 123 25.23 96.37 -19.02
N VAL A 124 24.65 97.19 -19.88
CA VAL A 124 23.43 97.94 -19.61
C VAL A 124 22.32 97.39 -20.50
N THR A 125 21.26 96.93 -19.86
CA THR A 125 20.06 96.41 -20.50
C THR A 125 18.84 97.11 -19.95
N ASN A 126 17.69 96.89 -20.58
CA ASN A 126 16.41 97.34 -20.08
C ASN A 126 16.33 98.87 -19.84
N ILE A 127 16.76 99.63 -20.85
CA ILE A 127 16.84 101.09 -20.82
C ILE A 127 15.45 101.66 -21.04
N ASN A 128 14.90 102.35 -20.04
CA ASN A 128 13.58 102.95 -20.14
C ASN A 128 13.53 104.36 -19.57
N PHE A 129 12.94 105.28 -20.33
CA PHE A 129 12.70 106.66 -19.92
C PHE A 129 11.29 106.80 -19.36
N ALA A 130 11.14 107.51 -18.25
CA ALA A 130 9.87 107.72 -17.57
C ALA A 130 9.71 109.18 -17.12
N ASN A 131 8.51 109.74 -17.33
CA ASN A 131 8.11 111.11 -16.96
C ASN A 131 8.94 112.21 -17.64
N THR A 132 9.09 112.17 -18.98
CA THR A 132 9.76 113.24 -19.76
C THR A 132 8.76 113.86 -20.75
N ALA A 133 8.92 115.12 -21.21
CA ALA A 133 8.07 115.71 -22.26
C ALA A 133 8.83 116.04 -23.56
N VAL A 134 10.08 115.58 -23.67
CA VAL A 134 10.99 115.88 -24.79
C VAL A 134 10.86 114.83 -25.90
N ALA A 135 10.71 115.29 -27.15
CA ALA A 135 10.68 114.42 -28.33
C ALA A 135 11.99 114.52 -29.14
N THR A 136 12.78 113.43 -29.18
CA THR A 136 14.08 113.38 -29.88
C THR A 136 14.44 111.97 -30.35
N SER A 137 15.49 111.79 -31.16
CA SER A 137 16.00 110.47 -31.57
C SER A 137 17.47 110.29 -31.21
N PHE A 138 17.81 109.12 -30.67
CA PHE A 138 19.17 108.75 -30.26
C PHE A 138 19.56 107.37 -30.81
N SER A 139 20.85 107.15 -30.99
CA SER A 139 21.43 105.92 -31.57
C SER A 139 22.61 105.38 -30.77
N ALA A 140 23.07 106.10 -29.76
CA ALA A 140 24.12 105.65 -28.86
C ALA A 140 23.93 106.21 -27.46
N LEU A 141 24.45 105.48 -26.47
CA LEU A 141 24.61 105.93 -25.10
C LEU A 141 26.08 105.96 -24.73
N GLN A 142 26.51 107.05 -24.15
CA GLN A 142 27.88 107.29 -23.72
C GLN A 142 27.92 107.54 -22.22
N PHE A 143 28.84 106.87 -21.54
CA PHE A 143 29.22 107.18 -20.16
C PHE A 143 30.68 107.64 -20.14
N GLY A 144 30.93 108.88 -19.70
CA GLY A 144 32.26 109.48 -19.76
C GLY A 144 32.83 109.46 -21.19
N SER A 145 33.96 108.78 -21.42
CA SER A 145 34.58 108.62 -22.74
C SER A 145 34.19 107.33 -23.49
N SER A 146 33.41 106.43 -22.87
CA SER A 146 33.06 105.13 -23.43
C SER A 146 31.66 105.16 -24.03
N LYS A 147 31.54 104.82 -25.32
CA LYS A 147 30.30 104.93 -26.10
C LYS A 147 29.89 103.57 -26.65
N ALA A 148 28.63 103.20 -26.44
CA ALA A 148 28.02 102.01 -27.01
C ALA A 148 26.85 102.41 -27.92
N TYR A 149 26.70 101.72 -29.03
CA TYR A 149 25.68 101.99 -30.03
C TYR A 149 24.51 101.03 -29.82
N PHE A 150 23.31 101.59 -29.89
CA PHE A 150 22.09 100.79 -29.95
C PHE A 150 22.04 100.03 -31.29
N SER A 151 21.38 98.86 -31.31
CA SER A 151 21.25 98.06 -32.54
C SER A 151 20.51 98.80 -33.67
N GLN A 152 19.69 99.79 -33.29
CA GLN A 152 18.99 100.69 -34.19
C GLN A 152 18.81 102.09 -33.57
N ASN A 153 18.33 103.05 -34.36
CA ASN A 153 18.01 104.39 -33.86
C ASN A 153 16.66 104.36 -33.13
N TYR A 154 16.63 104.87 -31.90
CA TYR A 154 15.42 104.98 -31.08
C TYR A 154 14.89 106.40 -31.05
N ARG A 155 13.56 106.53 -31.05
CA ARG A 155 12.85 107.81 -30.98
C ARG A 155 12.07 107.88 -29.67
N LEU A 156 12.29 108.94 -28.91
CA LEU A 156 11.59 109.31 -27.69
C LEU A 156 10.41 110.21 -28.06
N GLU A 157 9.18 109.80 -27.76
CA GLU A 157 7.94 110.56 -28.02
C GLU A 157 6.95 110.37 -26.86
N ASN A 158 6.25 111.44 -26.45
CA ASN A 158 5.30 111.46 -25.33
C ASN A 158 5.83 110.92 -23.99
N GLY A 159 7.13 111.02 -23.75
CA GLY A 159 7.72 110.73 -22.44
C GLY A 159 8.14 109.31 -22.17
N GLU A 160 8.06 108.41 -23.16
CA GLU A 160 8.56 107.03 -23.05
C GLU A 160 9.32 106.62 -24.33
N ALA A 161 10.45 105.94 -24.16
CA ALA A 161 11.13 105.20 -25.22
C ALA A 161 11.53 103.84 -24.65
N ASN A 162 10.83 102.79 -25.10
CA ASN A 162 11.09 101.46 -24.61
C ASN A 162 12.26 100.83 -25.38
N CYS A 163 13.47 100.99 -24.85
CA CYS A 163 14.70 100.38 -25.36
C CYS A 163 15.01 99.08 -24.60
N SER A 164 13.98 98.39 -24.09
CA SER A 164 14.17 97.26 -23.18
C SER A 164 14.93 96.07 -23.78
N HIS A 165 14.86 95.91 -25.10
CA HIS A 165 15.51 94.83 -25.86
C HIS A 165 16.96 95.12 -26.24
N GLU A 166 17.48 96.30 -25.87
CA GLU A 166 18.86 96.70 -26.16
C GLU A 166 19.80 96.24 -25.06
N CYS A 167 20.98 95.76 -25.47
CA CYS A 167 22.04 95.33 -24.57
C CYS A 167 23.33 96.04 -24.98
N LEU A 168 23.67 97.07 -24.23
CA LEU A 168 24.87 97.87 -24.48
C LEU A 168 26.01 97.35 -23.61
N CYS A 169 27.01 96.77 -24.24
CA CYS A 169 28.22 96.30 -23.57
C CYS A 169 29.33 97.33 -23.73
N TYR A 170 29.86 97.82 -22.60
CA TYR A 170 31.00 98.72 -22.57
C TYR A 170 32.26 97.95 -22.20
N LYS A 171 33.09 97.68 -23.20
CA LYS A 171 34.39 97.00 -23.01
C LYS A 171 35.34 97.92 -22.22
N ASN A 172 35.96 97.38 -21.16
CA ASN A 172 36.89 98.06 -20.26
C ASN A 172 36.32 99.24 -19.45
N PHE A 173 35.00 99.41 -19.45
CA PHE A 173 34.33 100.44 -18.65
C PHE A 173 33.71 99.80 -17.41
N LYS A 174 34.15 100.24 -16.22
CA LYS A 174 33.70 99.70 -14.94
C LYS A 174 32.90 100.75 -14.18
N LEU A 175 31.61 100.49 -14.01
CA LEU A 175 30.73 101.29 -13.16
C LEU A 175 30.99 100.92 -11.69
N SER A 176 31.56 101.82 -10.89
CA SER A 176 31.82 101.60 -9.47
C SER A 176 30.75 102.23 -8.58
N ASN A 177 30.45 101.58 -7.45
CA ASN A 177 29.41 102.02 -6.53
C ASN A 177 29.69 103.43 -5.98
N ASN A 178 28.70 104.32 -5.97
CA ASN A 178 28.78 105.74 -5.59
C ASN A 178 29.68 106.64 -6.47
N SER A 179 30.15 106.17 -7.64
CA SER A 179 30.84 107.04 -8.60
C SER A 179 29.86 107.92 -9.39
N LYS A 180 30.27 109.16 -9.66
CA LYS A 180 29.55 110.11 -10.54
C LYS A 180 30.09 109.97 -11.96
N SER A 181 29.19 109.81 -12.93
CA SER A 181 29.54 109.85 -14.35
C SER A 181 28.36 110.38 -15.15
N ASP A 182 28.60 111.27 -16.10
CA ASP A 182 27.54 111.79 -16.96
C ASP A 182 27.08 110.70 -17.94
N ALA A 183 25.77 110.66 -18.20
CA ALA A 183 25.13 109.73 -19.13
C ALA A 183 24.55 110.50 -20.32
N ILE A 184 25.17 110.33 -21.49
CA ILE A 184 24.91 111.16 -22.66
C ILE A 184 24.33 110.30 -23.78
N PHE A 185 23.11 110.61 -24.23
CA PHE A 185 22.55 109.98 -25.43
C PHE A 185 22.86 110.82 -26.65
N ILE A 186 23.28 110.14 -27.71
CA ILE A 186 23.81 110.76 -28.92
C ILE A 186 23.00 110.27 -30.10
N ASN A 187 22.66 111.17 -31.02
CA ASN A 187 21.95 110.84 -32.25
C ASN A 187 22.86 110.18 -33.30
N SER A 188 22.26 109.74 -34.41
CA SER A 188 22.97 109.06 -35.50
C SER A 188 24.03 109.91 -36.19
N VAL A 189 24.01 111.24 -35.98
CA VAL A 189 24.97 112.20 -36.55
C VAL A 189 26.09 112.56 -35.56
N GLY A 190 26.08 111.98 -34.35
CA GLY A 190 27.14 112.13 -33.36
C GLY A 190 26.99 113.33 -32.41
N THR A 191 25.91 114.11 -32.52
CA THR A 191 25.60 115.18 -31.56
C THR A 191 24.81 114.65 -30.36
N TRP A 192 25.19 115.10 -29.16
CA TRP A 192 24.45 114.75 -27.95
C TRP A 192 23.07 115.40 -27.99
N VAL A 193 22.06 114.66 -27.56
CA VAL A 193 20.64 115.06 -27.60
C VAL A 193 19.96 114.92 -26.25
N ILE A 194 20.57 114.19 -25.31
CA ILE A 194 20.16 114.09 -23.91
C ILE A 194 21.45 114.02 -23.09
N ASP A 195 21.57 114.84 -22.06
CA ASP A 195 22.71 114.81 -21.14
C ASP A 195 22.22 114.75 -19.69
N LEU A 196 22.61 113.71 -18.97
CA LEU A 196 22.31 113.55 -17.56
C LEU A 196 23.59 113.76 -16.75
N GLU A 197 23.80 115.00 -16.33
CA GLU A 197 24.96 115.40 -15.54
C GLU A 197 24.95 114.75 -14.14
N ASP A 198 26.13 114.36 -13.65
CA ASP A 198 26.41 113.95 -12.27
C ASP A 198 25.67 112.67 -11.78
N CYS A 199 25.34 111.74 -12.68
CA CYS A 199 24.63 110.50 -12.33
C CYS A 199 25.42 109.60 -11.36
N VAL A 200 24.82 109.25 -10.21
CA VAL A 200 25.44 108.39 -9.17
C VAL A 200 24.87 106.97 -9.21
N PHE A 201 25.70 105.97 -9.46
CA PHE A 201 25.29 104.55 -9.55
C PHE A 201 25.35 103.85 -8.18
N LYS A 202 24.28 103.12 -7.76
CA LYS A 202 24.16 102.49 -6.43
C LYS A 202 23.66 101.04 -6.45
N ASN A 203 24.40 100.09 -5.86
CA ASN A 203 24.08 98.64 -5.83
C ASN A 203 22.83 98.18 -5.00
N ASN A 204 21.73 98.92 -4.97
CA ASN A 204 20.66 98.68 -3.99
C ASN A 204 19.46 97.83 -4.50
N ASN A 205 19.34 97.53 -5.81
CA ASN A 205 18.18 96.80 -6.40
C ASN A 205 18.58 95.62 -7.32
N PRO A 206 18.83 94.40 -6.81
CA PRO A 206 19.17 93.23 -7.64
C PRO A 206 17.97 92.61 -8.40
N VAL A 207 18.21 92.02 -9.60
CA VAL A 207 17.22 91.37 -10.50
C VAL A 207 17.66 89.94 -10.87
N THR A 208 16.73 88.97 -10.95
CA THR A 208 17.00 87.53 -11.24
C THR A 208 16.99 87.21 -12.76
N PRO A 209 17.97 86.49 -13.34
CA PRO A 209 17.98 86.14 -14.78
C PRO A 209 17.08 84.93 -15.14
N SER A 210 16.45 84.90 -16.33
CA SER A 210 15.66 83.75 -16.88
C SER A 210 15.92 83.46 -18.38
N TRP A 211 16.03 82.17 -18.78
CA TRP A 211 16.37 81.69 -20.16
C TRP A 211 15.67 80.37 -20.58
N ASN A 212 15.62 80.03 -21.88
CA ASN A 212 15.05 78.81 -22.51
C ASN A 212 16.05 78.13 -23.49
N PHE A 213 15.88 76.82 -23.79
CA PHE A 213 16.57 76.08 -24.86
C PHE A 213 15.59 75.75 -25.99
N GLU A 214 15.97 76.00 -27.25
CA GLU A 214 15.12 75.82 -28.43
C GLU A 214 15.82 75.03 -29.56
N VAL A 215 15.05 74.33 -30.38
CA VAL A 215 15.51 73.60 -31.59
C VAL A 215 14.59 73.90 -32.78
N TYR A 216 15.17 74.18 -33.94
CA TYR A 216 14.51 74.45 -35.21
C TYR A 216 15.06 73.55 -36.32
N GLU A 217 14.25 73.24 -37.32
CA GLU A 217 14.63 72.48 -38.50
C GLU A 217 14.08 73.15 -39.76
N ASN A 218 14.83 73.06 -40.87
CA ASN A 218 14.36 73.45 -42.20
C ASN A 218 15.20 72.78 -43.31
N ASN A 219 14.68 72.80 -44.55
CA ASN A 219 15.41 72.36 -45.75
C ASN A 219 16.40 73.40 -46.31
N THR A 220 16.44 74.60 -45.74
CA THR A 220 17.44 75.64 -46.03
C THR A 220 18.22 76.03 -44.79
N ALA A 221 19.49 76.42 -44.97
CA ALA A 221 20.32 76.95 -43.89
C ALA A 221 19.67 78.18 -43.22
N ASN A 222 20.10 78.49 -41.99
CA ASN A 222 19.65 79.61 -41.17
C ASN A 222 18.25 79.43 -40.56
N CYS A 223 17.95 78.21 -40.09
CA CYS A 223 16.61 77.85 -39.59
C CYS A 223 16.28 78.37 -38.18
N TRP A 224 17.23 78.95 -37.45
CA TRP A 224 16.99 79.50 -36.12
C TRP A 224 16.01 80.68 -36.11
N GLN A 225 14.83 80.50 -35.50
CA GLN A 225 13.79 81.53 -35.36
C GLN A 225 13.44 82.25 -36.68
N ALA A 226 13.56 81.55 -37.82
CA ALA A 226 13.18 82.11 -39.10
C ALA A 226 11.67 82.37 -39.16
N SER A 227 11.24 83.42 -39.87
CA SER A 227 9.84 83.85 -39.90
C SER A 227 8.93 82.71 -40.38
N GLY A 228 7.95 82.33 -39.54
CA GLY A 228 6.99 81.27 -39.83
C GLY A 228 7.36 79.88 -39.30
N LEU A 229 8.58 79.66 -38.78
CA LEU A 229 8.96 78.40 -38.13
C LEU A 229 8.61 78.42 -36.64
N GLN A 230 8.05 77.31 -36.15
CA GLN A 230 7.88 77.03 -34.73
C GLN A 230 9.02 76.13 -34.26
N PRO A 231 9.49 76.25 -33.01
CA PRO A 231 10.51 75.36 -32.49
C PRO A 231 9.96 73.93 -32.42
N LEU A 232 10.74 72.95 -32.89
CA LEU A 232 10.42 71.54 -32.71
C LEU A 232 10.55 71.11 -31.24
N LEU A 233 11.30 71.88 -30.44
CA LEU A 233 11.46 71.69 -29.00
C LEU A 233 11.70 73.03 -28.30
N THR A 234 11.05 73.26 -27.16
CA THR A 234 11.32 74.38 -26.23
C THR A 234 11.35 73.87 -24.79
N ASP A 235 12.40 74.19 -24.04
CA ASP A 235 12.59 73.79 -22.64
C ASP A 235 13.06 74.99 -21.78
N THR A 236 12.60 75.12 -20.52
CA THR A 236 12.84 76.32 -19.69
C THR A 236 14.01 76.13 -18.70
N ALA A 237 14.62 77.22 -18.23
CA ALA A 237 15.71 77.15 -17.23
C ALA A 237 15.35 76.39 -15.95
N SER A 238 14.09 76.42 -15.50
CA SER A 238 13.64 75.72 -14.29
C SER A 238 13.45 74.20 -14.46
N SER A 239 13.28 73.73 -15.70
CA SER A 239 13.13 72.30 -16.05
C SER A 239 14.44 71.66 -16.48
N PHE A 240 15.53 72.42 -16.55
CA PHE A 240 16.83 71.96 -17.00
C PHE A 240 17.59 71.22 -15.88
N ALA A 241 17.69 69.89 -15.99
CA ALA A 241 18.58 69.04 -15.18
C ALA A 241 19.62 68.38 -16.08
N ILE A 242 20.90 68.39 -15.68
CA ILE A 242 21.93 67.62 -16.37
C ILE A 242 21.70 66.14 -16.04
N ASP A 243 21.11 65.38 -16.97
CA ASP A 243 20.84 63.93 -16.86
C ASP A 243 21.35 63.18 -18.13
N ASN A 244 21.53 61.86 -18.05
CA ASN A 244 22.00 61.05 -19.18
C ASN A 244 20.94 60.87 -20.31
N ASN A 245 19.81 61.59 -20.25
CA ASN A 245 18.75 61.52 -21.25
C ASN A 245 19.04 62.40 -22.47
N ARG A 246 18.40 62.09 -23.59
CA ARG A 246 18.50 62.86 -24.85
C ARG A 246 17.15 63.44 -25.23
N TRP A 247 17.12 64.67 -25.75
CA TRP A 247 15.92 65.20 -26.39
C TRP A 247 15.76 64.54 -27.76
N THR A 248 14.54 64.14 -28.14
CA THR A 248 14.27 63.50 -29.43
C THR A 248 13.41 64.41 -30.29
N VAL A 249 13.82 64.62 -31.54
CA VAL A 249 13.14 65.46 -32.53
C VAL A 249 12.93 64.63 -33.79
N THR A 250 11.72 64.63 -34.34
CA THR A 250 11.37 63.84 -35.53
C THR A 250 10.94 64.74 -36.68
N CYS A 251 11.46 64.49 -37.87
CA CYS A 251 11.16 65.19 -39.12
C CYS A 251 10.54 64.18 -40.10
N SER A 252 9.38 64.48 -40.67
CA SER A 252 8.61 63.54 -41.49
C SER A 252 7.95 64.19 -42.72
N ASP A 253 8.39 65.38 -43.07
CA ASP A 253 7.82 66.27 -44.08
C ASP A 253 8.63 66.30 -45.39
N PHE A 254 9.35 65.22 -45.71
CA PHE A 254 10.12 65.12 -46.96
C PHE A 254 9.18 65.16 -48.18
N THR A 255 9.42 66.10 -49.09
CA THR A 255 8.59 66.29 -50.29
C THR A 255 9.00 65.34 -51.43
N ALA A 256 8.08 65.07 -52.36
CA ALA A 256 8.35 64.21 -53.52
C ALA A 256 9.53 64.72 -54.38
N ASP A 257 9.72 66.04 -54.47
CA ASP A 257 10.84 66.66 -55.19
C ASP A 257 12.19 66.47 -54.49
N GLU A 258 12.19 66.30 -53.16
CA GLU A 258 13.41 66.00 -52.40
C GLU A 258 13.79 64.53 -52.54
N LEU A 259 12.81 63.62 -52.50
CA LEU A 259 13.00 62.18 -52.68
C LEU A 259 13.47 61.78 -54.09
N ALA A 260 13.30 62.67 -55.07
CA ALA A 260 13.80 62.48 -56.44
C ALA A 260 15.30 62.79 -56.61
N LYS A 261 15.96 63.37 -55.60
CA LYS A 261 17.37 63.77 -55.67
C LYS A 261 18.28 62.68 -55.14
N ASP A 262 19.44 62.49 -55.76
CA ASP A 262 20.49 61.57 -55.29
C ASP A 262 21.08 61.98 -53.93
N THR A 263 20.87 63.24 -53.51
CA THR A 263 21.33 63.78 -52.23
C THR A 263 20.33 64.79 -51.66
N ILE A 264 19.95 64.62 -50.40
CA ILE A 264 19.04 65.51 -49.64
C ILE A 264 19.82 66.14 -48.49
N SER A 265 19.63 67.44 -48.26
CA SER A 265 20.23 68.17 -47.14
C SER A 265 19.14 68.74 -46.21
N ARG A 266 19.31 68.53 -44.91
CA ARG A 266 18.41 69.04 -43.85
C ARG A 266 19.22 69.82 -42.81
N TYR A 267 18.72 70.95 -42.35
CA TYR A 267 19.41 71.84 -41.42
C TYR A 267 18.72 71.84 -40.06
N ILE A 268 19.46 71.58 -38.99
CA ILE A 268 18.96 71.62 -37.61
C ILE A 268 19.74 72.68 -36.83
N SER A 269 19.04 73.69 -36.32
CA SER A 269 19.58 74.72 -35.43
C SER A 269 19.14 74.51 -33.99
N LEU A 270 20.05 74.65 -33.03
CA LEU A 270 19.78 74.46 -31.60
C LEU A 270 20.56 75.45 -30.73
N GLY A 271 20.01 75.88 -29.59
CA GLY A 271 20.63 76.94 -28.77
C GLY A 271 19.82 77.43 -27.57
N TYR A 272 20.41 78.35 -26.80
CA TYR A 272 19.80 78.97 -25.60
C TYR A 272 19.35 80.40 -25.87
N VAL A 273 18.25 80.86 -25.26
CA VAL A 273 17.61 82.18 -25.42
C VAL A 273 17.29 82.81 -24.06
N TYR A 274 17.61 84.09 -23.86
CA TYR A 274 17.21 84.86 -22.66
C TYR A 274 15.81 85.48 -22.77
N ASN A 275 14.99 85.33 -21.72
CA ASN A 275 13.57 85.71 -21.74
C ASN A 275 13.29 87.22 -21.68
N ASN A 276 14.24 88.04 -21.22
CA ASN A 276 14.10 89.50 -21.13
C ASN A 276 14.86 90.27 -22.23
N GLY A 277 15.15 89.61 -23.36
CA GLY A 277 15.68 90.24 -24.56
C GLY A 277 17.18 90.01 -24.81
N GLY A 278 17.49 89.35 -25.93
CA GLY A 278 18.67 89.67 -26.74
C GLY A 278 19.93 88.80 -26.62
N ALA A 279 20.03 87.83 -25.71
CA ALA A 279 21.21 86.97 -25.59
C ALA A 279 20.95 85.52 -26.04
N THR A 280 21.66 85.04 -27.07
CA THR A 280 21.56 83.65 -27.57
C THR A 280 22.92 82.99 -27.85
N ALA A 281 23.10 81.72 -27.45
CA ALA A 281 24.20 80.86 -27.91
C ALA A 281 23.63 79.70 -28.74
N ARG A 282 23.99 79.60 -30.03
CA ARG A 282 23.38 78.65 -30.98
C ARG A 282 24.38 77.99 -31.92
N ALA A 283 24.03 76.80 -32.42
CA ALA A 283 24.73 76.05 -33.45
C ALA A 283 23.74 75.50 -34.49
N GLU A 284 24.18 75.40 -35.74
CA GLU A 284 23.44 74.77 -36.84
C GLU A 284 24.24 73.59 -37.42
N TYR A 285 23.56 72.49 -37.75
CA TYR A 285 24.12 71.29 -38.37
C TYR A 285 23.42 71.01 -39.69
N VAL A 286 24.17 70.56 -40.70
CA VAL A 286 23.63 70.03 -41.96
C VAL A 286 23.75 68.51 -41.96
N ILE A 287 22.64 67.84 -42.26
CA ILE A 287 22.51 66.40 -42.36
C ILE A 287 22.35 66.07 -43.85
N THR A 288 23.26 65.26 -44.39
CA THR A 288 23.26 64.86 -45.80
C THR A 288 22.83 63.39 -45.93
N ILE A 289 21.83 63.15 -46.77
CA ILE A 289 21.20 61.84 -47.01
C ILE A 289 21.41 61.47 -48.49
N ARG A 290 21.78 60.21 -48.82
CA ARG A 290 22.05 59.72 -50.20
C ARG A 290 21.27 58.46 -50.57
N LYS A 291 21.13 58.20 -51.88
CA LYS A 291 20.47 57.04 -52.51
C LYS A 291 21.45 56.24 -53.42
N ASP A 292 21.48 54.90 -53.35
CA ASP A 292 22.37 54.02 -54.17
C ASP A 292 21.62 53.41 -55.39
N THR A 293 22.26 53.36 -56.57
CA THR A 293 21.63 53.06 -57.88
C THR A 293 22.29 51.94 -58.70
N ASN A 294 23.34 51.26 -58.20
CA ASN A 294 24.19 50.35 -59.01
C ASN A 294 23.94 48.83 -58.82
N ILE A 295 22.86 48.39 -58.18
CA ILE A 295 22.60 46.96 -57.85
C ILE A 295 21.59 46.36 -58.86
N PRO A 296 21.79 45.14 -59.40
CA PRO A 296 20.86 44.50 -60.36
C PRO A 296 19.48 44.21 -59.74
N GLU A 297 18.41 44.44 -60.51
CA GLU A 297 17.02 44.17 -60.09
C GLU A 297 16.75 42.65 -60.00
N THR A 298 16.96 42.07 -58.83
CA THR A 298 16.71 40.64 -58.54
C THR A 298 16.31 40.46 -57.07
N PRO A 299 15.37 39.54 -56.73
CA PRO A 299 14.59 38.67 -57.63
C PRO A 299 13.40 39.38 -58.31
N THR A 300 12.95 38.81 -59.43
CA THR A 300 11.77 39.28 -60.18
C THR A 300 10.67 38.22 -60.21
N ILE A 301 9.43 38.59 -59.87
CA ILE A 301 8.26 37.73 -60.11
C ILE A 301 7.99 37.74 -61.62
N THR A 302 8.21 36.59 -62.25
CA THR A 302 7.95 36.37 -63.67
C THR A 302 6.84 35.34 -63.82
N SER A 303 6.12 35.40 -64.95
CA SER A 303 5.18 34.36 -65.31
C SER A 303 5.44 33.86 -66.73
N ARG A 304 5.13 32.59 -66.97
CA ARG A 304 5.15 31.98 -68.29
C ARG A 304 3.85 31.24 -68.51
N GLN A 305 3.23 31.48 -69.65
CA GLN A 305 2.07 30.71 -70.07
C GLN A 305 2.51 29.45 -70.82
N ASP A 306 2.05 28.30 -70.35
CA ASP A 306 2.10 27.03 -71.07
C ASP A 306 0.74 26.76 -71.73
N ASN A 307 0.73 26.39 -73.00
CA ASN A 307 -0.51 26.24 -73.77
C ASN A 307 -1.33 25.02 -73.35
N GLU A 308 -0.71 24.02 -72.72
CA GLU A 308 -1.37 22.77 -72.33
C GLU A 308 -1.69 22.75 -70.82
N LEU A 309 -0.73 23.15 -69.99
CA LEU A 309 -0.83 23.00 -68.54
C LEU A 309 -1.28 24.28 -67.80
N GLY A 310 -1.05 25.47 -68.37
CA GLY A 310 -1.46 26.76 -67.80
C GLY A 310 -0.30 27.69 -67.42
N THR A 311 -0.59 28.75 -66.65
CA THR A 311 0.39 29.80 -66.33
C THR A 311 1.19 29.49 -65.06
N VAL A 312 2.50 29.34 -65.21
CA VAL A 312 3.43 29.27 -64.06
C VAL A 312 3.85 30.68 -63.64
N VAL A 313 3.88 30.92 -62.34
CA VAL A 313 4.41 32.13 -61.68
C VAL A 313 5.61 31.70 -60.85
N TYR A 314 6.75 32.33 -61.04
CA TYR A 314 8.00 31.95 -60.39
C TYR A 314 8.89 33.18 -60.12
N LEU A 315 9.74 33.07 -59.11
CA LEU A 315 10.83 34.01 -58.86
C LEU A 315 11.99 33.67 -59.79
N SER A 316 12.34 34.63 -60.64
CA SER A 316 13.51 34.58 -61.50
C SER A 316 14.64 35.37 -60.86
N PHE A 317 15.79 34.74 -60.71
CA PHE A 317 17.00 35.38 -60.20
C PHE A 317 17.92 35.71 -61.37
N ALA A 318 18.18 37.00 -61.61
CA ALA A 318 19.05 37.48 -62.69
C ALA A 318 20.28 38.21 -62.11
N GLY A 319 21.47 37.93 -62.65
CA GLY A 319 22.74 38.55 -62.22
C GLY A 319 23.73 37.56 -61.60
N LYS A 320 24.96 38.02 -61.34
CA LYS A 320 25.97 37.27 -60.59
C LYS A 320 25.91 37.70 -59.13
N PHE A 321 25.61 36.76 -58.25
CA PHE A 321 25.73 36.98 -56.80
C PHE A 321 27.21 37.03 -56.40
N SER A 322 27.52 37.52 -55.20
CA SER A 322 28.87 37.81 -54.72
C SER A 322 29.84 36.63 -54.72
N ASP A 323 29.33 35.40 -54.83
CA ASP A 323 30.08 34.13 -54.91
C ASP A 323 30.20 33.56 -56.34
N GLY A 324 29.59 34.22 -57.34
CA GLY A 324 29.56 33.77 -58.74
C GLY A 324 28.58 32.64 -59.04
N SER A 325 27.73 32.24 -58.10
CA SER A 325 26.71 31.20 -58.28
C SER A 325 25.46 31.73 -59.00
N ASN A 326 24.80 30.85 -59.77
CA ASN A 326 23.48 31.12 -60.35
C ASN A 326 22.42 30.47 -59.46
N ILE A 327 21.39 31.22 -59.06
CA ILE A 327 20.25 30.70 -58.30
C ILE A 327 19.16 30.23 -59.27
N SER A 328 18.71 28.99 -59.12
CA SER A 328 17.60 28.42 -59.91
C SER A 328 16.28 29.17 -59.65
N PRO A 329 15.39 29.29 -60.66
CA PRO A 329 14.08 29.91 -60.45
C PRO A 329 13.24 29.10 -59.46
N ILE A 330 12.45 29.78 -58.63
CA ILE A 330 11.60 29.17 -57.61
C ILE A 330 10.14 29.38 -57.98
N ARG A 331 9.39 28.29 -58.20
CA ARG A 331 7.95 28.34 -58.47
C ARG A 331 7.20 28.89 -57.25
N LEU A 332 6.26 29.81 -57.50
CA LEU A 332 5.39 30.39 -56.47
C LEU A 332 3.99 29.76 -56.47
N ASN A 333 3.39 29.54 -57.64
CA ASN A 333 2.04 28.98 -57.75
C ASN A 333 2.04 27.48 -58.06
N THR A 334 0.89 26.83 -57.91
CA THR A 334 0.63 25.47 -58.39
C THR A 334 -0.66 25.45 -59.22
N LEU A 335 -0.70 24.59 -60.22
CA LEU A 335 -1.87 24.35 -61.06
C LEU A 335 -2.62 23.07 -60.65
N PHE A 336 -2.19 22.42 -59.57
CA PHE A 336 -2.80 21.21 -59.00
C PHE A 336 -4.29 21.38 -58.66
N ALA A 337 -4.75 22.60 -58.35
CA ALA A 337 -6.14 22.86 -57.96
C ALA A 337 -7.18 22.32 -58.96
N LYS A 338 -6.88 22.34 -60.27
CA LYS A 338 -7.78 21.78 -61.29
C LYS A 338 -7.88 20.26 -61.18
N GLU A 339 -6.75 19.60 -60.99
CA GLU A 339 -6.70 18.14 -60.82
C GLU A 339 -7.30 17.70 -59.49
N LEU A 340 -7.05 18.45 -58.42
CA LEU A 340 -7.71 18.31 -57.11
C LEU A 340 -9.24 18.28 -57.26
N ILE A 341 -9.82 19.27 -57.95
CA ILE A 341 -11.28 19.32 -58.17
C ILE A 341 -11.75 18.12 -58.98
N ASN A 342 -11.03 17.76 -60.04
CA ASN A 342 -11.39 16.63 -60.89
C ASN A 342 -11.41 15.31 -60.10
N LYS A 343 -10.36 15.04 -59.31
CA LYS A 343 -10.21 13.82 -58.53
C LYS A 343 -11.15 13.78 -57.34
N ALA A 344 -11.28 14.89 -56.60
CA ALA A 344 -12.18 14.97 -55.45
C ALA A 344 -13.66 14.82 -55.82
N ASN A 345 -14.06 15.22 -57.04
CA ASN A 345 -15.42 14.98 -57.55
C ASN A 345 -15.71 13.50 -57.83
N VAL A 346 -14.69 12.67 -58.03
CA VAL A 346 -14.85 11.22 -58.23
C VAL A 346 -14.91 10.53 -56.88
N SER A 347 -13.83 10.58 -56.10
CA SER A 347 -13.76 10.02 -54.76
C SER A 347 -12.54 10.51 -53.99
N ILE A 348 -12.51 10.27 -52.68
CA ILE A 348 -11.32 10.51 -51.87
C ILE A 348 -10.21 9.49 -52.16
N ASP A 349 -10.58 8.26 -52.56
CA ASP A 349 -9.64 7.21 -52.94
C ASP A 349 -8.84 7.65 -54.20
N ASP A 350 -9.50 8.27 -55.18
CA ASP A 350 -8.87 8.82 -56.39
C ASP A 350 -8.03 10.07 -56.10
N LEU A 351 -8.47 10.90 -55.14
CA LEU A 351 -7.73 12.08 -54.73
C LEU A 351 -6.39 11.72 -54.10
N LEU A 352 -6.37 10.74 -53.20
CA LEU A 352 -5.16 10.35 -52.46
C LEU A 352 -4.31 9.31 -53.20
N ALA A 353 -4.73 8.87 -54.39
CA ALA A 353 -3.99 7.90 -55.20
C ALA A 353 -2.60 8.41 -55.62
N TRP A 354 -1.68 7.46 -55.87
CA TRP A 354 -0.32 7.73 -56.32
C TRP A 354 -0.25 8.60 -57.59
N ASP A 355 -1.09 8.32 -58.58
CA ASP A 355 -1.13 9.07 -59.84
C ASP A 355 -1.42 10.55 -59.65
N THR A 356 -2.24 10.89 -58.65
CA THR A 356 -2.60 12.28 -58.37
C THR A 356 -1.37 13.07 -57.89
N GLN A 357 -0.42 12.41 -57.22
CA GLN A 357 0.86 12.99 -56.77
C GLN A 357 1.89 13.11 -57.92
N LEU A 358 1.57 12.59 -59.10
CA LEU A 358 2.37 12.71 -60.33
C LEU A 358 1.81 13.77 -61.30
N THR A 359 0.84 14.57 -60.86
CA THR A 359 0.28 15.67 -61.67
C THR A 359 1.41 16.56 -62.19
N LEU A 360 1.47 16.70 -63.52
CA LEU A 360 2.52 17.46 -64.20
C LEU A 360 2.28 18.97 -64.07
N GLU A 361 3.36 19.69 -63.80
CA GLU A 361 3.43 21.14 -63.69
C GLU A 361 4.31 21.71 -64.83
N PRO A 362 3.91 22.82 -65.46
CA PRO A 362 4.63 23.37 -66.62
C PRO A 362 6.01 23.89 -66.24
N ALA A 363 7.05 23.63 -67.02
CA ALA A 363 8.40 24.11 -66.68
C ALA A 363 8.48 25.64 -66.42
N MET A 364 9.48 26.12 -65.69
CA MET A 364 9.65 27.56 -65.45
C MET A 364 10.38 28.27 -66.60
N THR A 365 11.35 27.61 -67.24
CA THR A 365 12.16 28.17 -68.33
C THR A 365 11.81 27.56 -69.69
N SER A 366 11.97 28.34 -70.76
CA SER A 366 11.70 27.89 -72.14
C SER A 366 12.65 26.76 -72.54
N GLY A 367 12.11 25.63 -73.01
CA GLY A 367 12.88 24.45 -73.45
C GLY A 367 13.09 23.35 -72.41
N ALA A 368 12.62 23.54 -71.16
CA ALA A 368 12.61 22.48 -70.14
C ALA A 368 11.30 21.67 -70.15
N SER A 369 11.38 20.38 -69.83
CA SER A 369 10.23 19.46 -69.78
C SER A 369 9.35 19.72 -68.54
N PRO A 370 8.02 19.50 -68.62
CA PRO A 370 7.15 19.49 -67.45
C PRO A 370 7.64 18.48 -66.41
N THR A 371 7.51 18.83 -65.14
CA THR A 371 7.90 17.97 -64.00
C THR A 371 6.68 17.67 -63.14
N PRO A 372 6.61 16.53 -62.45
CA PRO A 372 5.60 16.28 -61.43
C PRO A 372 5.56 17.39 -60.37
N MET A 373 4.45 17.50 -59.65
CA MET A 373 4.33 18.42 -58.51
C MET A 373 5.50 18.25 -57.52
N ASP A 374 5.87 19.36 -56.90
CA ASP A 374 7.05 19.46 -56.03
C ASP A 374 6.63 19.52 -54.55
N PHE A 375 6.97 18.48 -53.80
CA PHE A 375 6.70 18.36 -52.36
C PHE A 375 7.67 19.13 -51.47
N TYR A 376 8.75 19.69 -52.03
CA TYR A 376 9.78 20.44 -51.32
C TYR A 376 9.84 21.93 -51.73
N GLY A 377 9.12 22.30 -52.79
CA GLY A 377 8.97 23.68 -53.23
C GLY A 377 8.01 24.52 -52.38
N ALA A 378 7.66 25.72 -52.87
CA ALA A 378 6.86 26.71 -52.14
C ALA A 378 5.52 26.20 -51.61
N ASN A 379 4.85 25.32 -52.36
CA ASN A 379 3.55 24.72 -51.99
C ASN A 379 3.69 23.33 -51.36
N GLY A 380 4.92 22.88 -51.10
CA GLY A 380 5.22 21.54 -50.61
C GLY A 380 4.55 21.22 -49.27
N LEU A 381 4.46 22.19 -48.35
CA LEU A 381 3.78 22.01 -47.06
C LEU A 381 2.32 21.55 -47.25
N TYR A 382 1.56 22.20 -48.14
CA TYR A 382 0.16 21.86 -48.40
C TYR A 382 0.01 20.49 -49.06
N PHE A 383 0.96 20.08 -49.90
CA PHE A 383 0.95 18.72 -50.46
C PHE A 383 1.26 17.66 -49.40
N TRP A 384 2.22 17.91 -48.51
CA TRP A 384 2.47 17.06 -47.35
C TRP A 384 1.24 16.98 -46.44
N GLU A 385 0.55 18.10 -46.20
CA GLU A 385 -0.69 18.12 -45.42
C GLU A 385 -1.79 17.29 -46.07
N LEU A 386 -2.01 17.47 -47.37
CA LEU A 386 -3.08 16.77 -48.08
C LEU A 386 -2.85 15.26 -48.18
N PHE A 387 -1.64 14.84 -48.56
CA PHE A 387 -1.37 13.44 -48.89
C PHE A 387 -0.85 12.62 -47.69
N PHE A 388 -0.25 13.26 -46.68
CA PHE A 388 0.35 12.56 -45.53
C PHE A 388 -0.30 12.93 -44.19
N TYR A 389 -0.22 14.20 -43.76
CA TYR A 389 -0.66 14.57 -42.41
C TYR A 389 -2.17 14.45 -42.22
N MET A 390 -2.98 14.83 -43.21
CA MET A 390 -4.44 14.73 -43.12
C MET A 390 -4.90 13.28 -43.00
N PRO A 391 -4.50 12.34 -43.88
CA PRO A 391 -4.89 10.94 -43.72
C PRO A 391 -4.39 10.34 -42.40
N TRP A 392 -3.19 10.71 -41.94
CA TRP A 392 -2.65 10.26 -40.66
C TRP A 392 -3.44 10.81 -39.47
N LEU A 393 -3.79 12.10 -39.47
CA LEU A 393 -4.59 12.75 -38.45
C LEU A 393 -5.97 12.10 -38.34
N VAL A 394 -6.64 11.89 -39.49
CA VAL A 394 -7.96 11.27 -39.54
C VAL A 394 -7.90 9.83 -39.03
N ALA A 395 -6.93 9.04 -39.47
CA ALA A 395 -6.72 7.68 -38.99
C ALA A 395 -6.48 7.63 -37.47
N SER A 396 -5.61 8.50 -36.97
CA SER A 396 -5.28 8.59 -35.54
C SER A 396 -6.49 9.00 -34.71
N ARG A 397 -7.28 9.97 -35.19
CA ARG A 397 -8.50 10.43 -34.50
C ARG A 397 -9.56 9.33 -34.46
N LEU A 398 -9.78 8.62 -35.56
CA LEU A 398 -10.72 7.49 -35.61
C LEU A 398 -10.30 6.35 -34.69
N SER A 399 -8.99 6.06 -34.60
CA SER A 399 -8.44 5.05 -33.71
C SER A 399 -8.64 5.42 -32.23
N GLN A 400 -8.44 6.70 -31.86
CA GLN A 400 -8.69 7.20 -30.50
C GLN A 400 -10.16 7.09 -30.08
N GLU A 401 -11.10 7.28 -31.02
CA GLU A 401 -12.54 7.14 -30.80
C GLU A 401 -13.03 5.67 -30.87
N GLY A 402 -12.12 4.71 -31.07
CA GLY A 402 -12.43 3.28 -31.12
C GLY A 402 -12.98 2.78 -32.47
N ASN A 403 -13.00 3.63 -33.51
CA ASN A 403 -13.41 3.23 -34.86
C ASN A 403 -12.22 2.67 -35.66
N TYR A 404 -11.76 1.49 -35.25
CA TYR A 404 -10.51 0.91 -35.74
C TYR A 404 -10.55 0.48 -37.22
N ALA A 405 -11.71 0.10 -37.74
CA ALA A 405 -11.86 -0.34 -39.13
C ALA A 405 -11.73 0.83 -40.10
N ASP A 406 -12.41 1.95 -39.83
CA ASP A 406 -12.28 3.15 -40.64
C ASP A 406 -10.88 3.77 -40.47
N ALA A 407 -10.32 3.77 -39.24
CA ALA A 407 -8.94 4.19 -39.01
C ALA A 407 -7.95 3.40 -39.88
N GLN A 408 -8.13 2.07 -39.97
CA GLN A 408 -7.31 1.22 -40.81
C GLN A 408 -7.44 1.59 -42.30
N LYS A 409 -8.66 1.87 -42.79
CA LYS A 409 -8.87 2.35 -44.17
C LYS A 409 -8.08 3.63 -44.44
N TRP A 410 -8.09 4.57 -43.50
CA TRP A 410 -7.34 5.82 -43.64
C TRP A 410 -5.82 5.64 -43.58
N PHE A 411 -5.32 4.73 -42.74
CA PHE A 411 -3.91 4.37 -42.78
C PHE A 411 -3.49 3.75 -44.11
N ASN A 412 -4.36 2.97 -44.77
CA ASN A 412 -4.06 2.35 -46.07
C ASN A 412 -3.81 3.38 -47.20
N TYR A 413 -4.28 4.62 -47.08
CA TYR A 413 -3.91 5.69 -48.03
C TYR A 413 -2.43 6.10 -47.92
N ILE A 414 -1.76 5.75 -46.82
CA ILE A 414 -0.33 6.02 -46.60
C ILE A 414 0.46 4.71 -46.68
N PHE A 415 0.06 3.72 -45.91
CA PHE A 415 0.73 2.43 -45.74
C PHE A 415 -0.28 1.28 -45.79
N ASP A 416 -0.18 0.44 -46.82
CA ASP A 416 -0.98 -0.77 -46.98
C ASP A 416 -0.07 -2.01 -47.03
N PRO A 417 -0.04 -2.83 -45.96
CA PRO A 417 0.79 -4.04 -45.93
C PRO A 417 0.36 -5.13 -46.95
N SER A 418 -0.82 -5.01 -47.57
CA SER A 418 -1.29 -5.93 -48.59
C SER A 418 -0.90 -5.54 -50.03
N ALA A 419 -0.39 -4.31 -50.23
CA ALA A 419 -0.09 -3.74 -51.54
C ALA A 419 1.29 -4.14 -52.11
N CYS A 420 1.82 -5.32 -51.77
CA CYS A 420 3.08 -5.82 -52.34
C CYS A 420 2.86 -6.37 -53.76
N GLY A 421 3.68 -5.93 -54.73
CA GLY A 421 3.60 -6.36 -56.11
C GLY A 421 2.40 -5.81 -56.88
N ARG A 422 1.86 -4.66 -56.45
CA ARG A 422 0.76 -3.96 -57.15
C ARG A 422 1.16 -3.54 -58.56
N ALA A 423 0.17 -3.42 -59.44
CA ALA A 423 0.41 -2.96 -60.81
C ALA A 423 0.73 -1.47 -60.82
N ASN A 424 1.89 -1.10 -61.35
CA ASN A 424 2.28 0.29 -61.50
C ASN A 424 1.36 1.01 -62.48
N SER A 425 0.75 2.09 -62.01
CA SER A 425 -0.08 2.98 -62.82
C SER A 425 0.75 3.81 -63.81
N ASN A 426 2.02 4.08 -63.48
CA ASN A 426 2.98 4.77 -64.35
C ASN A 426 4.31 4.00 -64.42
N ALA A 427 4.83 3.78 -65.63
CA ALA A 427 6.09 3.06 -65.85
C ALA A 427 7.34 3.89 -65.52
N ASP A 428 7.26 5.21 -65.66
CA ASP A 428 8.38 6.13 -65.40
C ASP A 428 8.52 6.43 -63.89
N TYR A 429 7.43 6.28 -63.14
CA TYR A 429 7.35 6.49 -61.69
C TYR A 429 6.63 5.31 -61.03
N PRO A 430 7.31 4.15 -60.91
CA PRO A 430 6.70 2.95 -60.34
C PRO A 430 6.30 3.20 -58.89
N GLU A 431 5.11 2.74 -58.54
CA GLU A 431 4.59 2.83 -57.19
C GLU A 431 5.32 1.80 -56.32
N PRO A 432 5.98 2.22 -55.22
CA PRO A 432 6.75 1.32 -54.36
C PRO A 432 5.81 0.35 -53.64
N ASP A 433 6.33 -0.80 -53.21
CA ASP A 433 5.57 -1.71 -52.35
C ASP A 433 5.19 -1.01 -51.03
N TYR A 434 3.96 -1.26 -50.58
CA TYR A 434 3.38 -0.82 -49.30
C TYR A 434 3.09 0.68 -49.13
N TRP A 435 3.85 1.59 -49.76
CA TRP A 435 3.78 3.04 -49.50
C TRP A 435 3.06 3.80 -50.62
N SER A 436 1.97 4.48 -50.32
CA SER A 436 1.15 5.20 -51.32
C SER A 436 1.40 6.72 -51.34
N VAL A 437 2.35 7.20 -50.53
CA VAL A 437 2.74 8.63 -50.46
C VAL A 437 4.15 8.79 -51.02
N ARG A 438 4.26 9.53 -52.13
CA ARG A 438 5.46 9.74 -52.93
C ARG A 438 6.66 10.27 -52.14
N PRO A 439 6.56 11.39 -51.39
CA PRO A 439 7.72 11.92 -50.69
C PRO A 439 8.23 11.04 -49.54
N LEU A 440 7.54 9.94 -49.19
CA LEU A 440 8.06 8.97 -48.22
C LEU A 440 9.12 8.02 -48.81
N VAL A 441 9.20 7.89 -50.14
CA VAL A 441 10.05 6.89 -50.81
C VAL A 441 11.03 7.50 -51.80
N GLU A 442 10.88 8.80 -52.12
CA GLU A 442 11.84 9.53 -52.95
C GLU A 442 13.15 9.79 -52.19
N ALA A 443 14.23 9.99 -52.92
CA ALA A 443 15.52 10.31 -52.32
C ALA A 443 15.46 11.65 -51.56
N ASN A 444 16.20 11.74 -50.45
CA ASN A 444 16.20 12.91 -49.57
C ASN A 444 16.50 14.20 -50.36
N ALA A 445 15.56 15.15 -50.31
CA ALA A 445 15.71 16.44 -50.96
C ALA A 445 16.74 17.32 -50.21
N GLN A 446 17.55 18.08 -50.93
CA GLN A 446 18.54 18.98 -50.32
C GLN A 446 17.86 20.10 -49.51
N GLU A 447 16.66 20.48 -49.93
CA GLU A 447 15.80 21.50 -49.33
C GLU A 447 15.31 21.07 -47.94
N SER A 448 14.98 19.79 -47.73
CA SER A 448 14.57 19.29 -46.42
C SER A 448 15.73 19.21 -45.43
N LEU A 449 16.94 18.91 -45.91
CA LEU A 449 18.16 18.95 -45.08
C LEU A 449 18.50 20.38 -44.64
N ALA A 450 18.30 21.37 -45.51
CA ALA A 450 18.48 22.78 -45.16
C ALA A 450 17.51 23.24 -44.06
N ALA A 451 16.28 22.73 -44.07
CA ALA A 451 15.27 23.06 -43.07
C ALA A 451 15.54 22.38 -41.71
N LEU A 452 16.13 21.18 -41.70
CA LEU A 452 16.62 20.51 -40.50
C LEU A 452 17.73 21.30 -39.80
N ILE A 453 18.63 21.95 -40.54
CA ILE A 453 19.70 22.78 -39.97
C ILE A 453 19.15 23.98 -39.18
N LEU A 454 17.96 24.47 -39.54
CA LEU A 454 17.30 25.61 -38.88
C LEU A 454 16.57 25.20 -37.60
N ASN A 455 15.96 24.00 -37.58
CA ASN A 455 15.20 23.47 -36.45
C ASN A 455 15.59 22.00 -36.19
N PRO A 456 16.78 21.73 -35.65
CA PRO A 456 17.30 20.37 -35.49
C PRO A 456 16.67 19.58 -34.35
N ASP A 457 15.87 20.24 -33.50
CA ASP A 457 15.18 19.68 -32.35
C ASP A 457 13.71 19.31 -32.63
N ASP A 458 13.18 19.67 -33.80
CA ASP A 458 11.82 19.33 -34.22
C ASP A 458 11.77 17.91 -34.85
N PRO A 459 11.05 16.94 -34.23
CA PRO A 459 10.97 15.57 -34.74
C PRO A 459 10.28 15.47 -36.10
N ASP A 460 9.34 16.35 -36.42
CA ASP A 460 8.66 16.36 -37.71
C ASP A 460 9.60 16.87 -38.82
N MET A 461 10.51 17.79 -38.49
CA MET A 461 11.55 18.26 -39.40
C MET A 461 12.62 17.20 -39.64
N ILE A 462 13.03 16.47 -38.59
CA ILE A 462 13.92 15.30 -38.71
C ILE A 462 13.27 14.24 -39.61
N ALA A 463 12.00 13.94 -39.39
CA ALA A 463 11.27 12.94 -40.16
C ALA A 463 10.99 13.37 -41.60
N LYS A 464 10.86 14.67 -41.88
CA LYS A 464 10.71 15.19 -43.24
C LYS A 464 12.04 15.17 -44.01
N ALA A 465 13.15 15.39 -43.32
CA ALA A 465 14.50 15.32 -43.89
C ALA A 465 14.96 13.87 -44.16
N ASP A 466 14.56 12.94 -43.29
CA ASP A 466 14.72 11.49 -43.51
C ASP A 466 13.36 10.77 -43.32
N PRO A 467 12.60 10.60 -44.42
CA PRO A 467 11.24 10.03 -44.40
C PRO A 467 11.12 8.62 -43.80
N VAL A 468 12.23 7.91 -43.57
CA VAL A 468 12.22 6.61 -42.87
C VAL A 468 11.61 6.71 -41.47
N HIS A 469 11.71 7.88 -40.83
CA HIS A 469 11.10 8.10 -39.51
C HIS A 469 9.57 8.17 -39.60
N TYR A 470 9.03 8.85 -40.61
CA TYR A 470 7.59 8.84 -40.87
C TYR A 470 7.09 7.45 -41.24
N GLN A 471 7.86 6.70 -42.04
CA GLN A 471 7.53 5.30 -42.35
C GLN A 471 7.44 4.46 -41.07
N LYS A 472 8.42 4.55 -40.18
CA LYS A 472 8.40 3.84 -38.88
C LYS A 472 7.22 4.28 -38.02
N ALA A 473 6.93 5.57 -37.95
CA ALA A 473 5.83 6.11 -37.16
C ALA A 473 4.46 5.61 -37.64
N ILE A 474 4.22 5.62 -38.95
CA ILE A 474 2.97 5.12 -39.54
C ILE A 474 2.83 3.61 -39.36
N ALA A 475 3.90 2.84 -39.58
CA ALA A 475 3.88 1.40 -39.33
C ALA A 475 3.54 1.09 -37.86
N MET A 476 4.16 1.81 -36.92
CA MET A 476 3.86 1.67 -35.49
C MET A 476 2.41 2.06 -35.17
N ALA A 477 1.91 3.17 -35.72
CA ALA A 477 0.53 3.61 -35.52
C ALA A 477 -0.50 2.61 -36.08
N TYR A 478 -0.21 2.02 -37.23
CA TYR A 478 -1.02 0.96 -37.84
C TYR A 478 -1.08 -0.29 -36.95
N LEU A 479 0.07 -0.74 -36.43
CA LEU A 479 0.13 -1.86 -35.50
C LEU A 479 -0.62 -1.55 -34.20
N ALA A 480 -0.46 -0.34 -33.65
CA ALA A 480 -1.18 0.09 -32.47
C ALA A 480 -2.71 0.05 -32.67
N ASN A 481 -3.20 0.47 -33.84
CA ASN A 481 -4.61 0.38 -34.20
C ASN A 481 -5.12 -1.07 -34.23
N LEU A 482 -4.35 -1.99 -34.81
CA LEU A 482 -4.68 -3.42 -34.82
C LEU A 482 -4.66 -4.06 -33.42
N ILE A 483 -3.69 -3.68 -32.58
CA ILE A 483 -3.62 -4.11 -31.17
C ILE A 483 -4.84 -3.60 -30.42
N ALA A 484 -5.19 -2.33 -30.58
CA ALA A 484 -6.35 -1.72 -29.92
C ALA A 484 -7.66 -2.39 -30.33
N ALA A 485 -7.82 -2.69 -31.63
CA ALA A 485 -8.94 -3.47 -32.14
C ALA A 485 -8.99 -4.89 -31.54
N GLY A 486 -7.83 -5.57 -31.44
CA GLY A 486 -7.73 -6.88 -30.78
C GLY A 486 -8.08 -6.82 -29.30
N ASP A 487 -7.62 -5.78 -28.59
CA ASP A 487 -7.94 -5.53 -27.18
C ASP A 487 -9.44 -5.24 -26.98
N ALA A 488 -10.10 -4.57 -27.92
CA ALA A 488 -11.54 -4.35 -27.90
C ALA A 488 -12.31 -5.67 -28.08
N ASP A 489 -11.92 -6.48 -29.06
CA ASP A 489 -12.52 -7.81 -29.30
C ASP A 489 -12.31 -8.76 -28.11
N TYR A 490 -11.13 -8.70 -27.46
CA TYR A 490 -10.84 -9.49 -26.25
C TYR A 490 -11.80 -9.13 -25.12
N ARG A 491 -12.04 -7.83 -24.88
CA ARG A 491 -12.90 -7.37 -23.79
C ARG A 491 -14.36 -7.84 -23.92
N LEU A 492 -14.81 -8.28 -25.09
CA LEU A 492 -16.13 -8.90 -25.26
C LEU A 492 -16.28 -10.22 -24.51
N LEU A 493 -15.18 -10.96 -24.27
CA LEU A 493 -15.14 -12.24 -23.57
C LEU A 493 -16.12 -13.30 -24.12
N THR A 494 -16.54 -13.17 -25.37
CA THR A 494 -17.29 -14.19 -26.11
C THR A 494 -16.33 -15.08 -26.89
N ASN A 495 -16.72 -16.33 -27.19
CA ASN A 495 -15.86 -17.23 -27.98
C ASN A 495 -15.44 -16.62 -29.32
N ASP A 496 -16.38 -15.97 -30.02
CA ASP A 496 -16.12 -15.31 -31.30
C ASP A 496 -15.23 -14.07 -31.13
N GLY A 497 -15.46 -13.25 -30.10
CA GLY A 497 -14.62 -12.09 -29.78
C GLY A 497 -13.18 -12.49 -29.43
N LEU A 498 -12.99 -13.53 -28.62
CA LEU A 498 -11.66 -14.07 -28.29
C LEU A 498 -10.96 -14.67 -29.52
N ALA A 499 -11.71 -15.32 -30.42
CA ALA A 499 -11.18 -15.82 -31.68
C ALA A 499 -10.75 -14.68 -32.61
N GLN A 500 -11.56 -13.62 -32.70
CA GLN A 500 -11.25 -12.43 -33.50
C GLN A 500 -10.04 -11.66 -32.96
N ALA A 501 -9.97 -11.48 -31.63
CA ALA A 501 -8.82 -10.90 -30.96
C ALA A 501 -7.53 -11.67 -31.29
N LYS A 502 -7.59 -13.02 -31.20
CA LYS A 502 -6.46 -13.89 -31.55
C LYS A 502 -6.00 -13.68 -32.99
N LEU A 503 -6.93 -13.58 -33.95
CA LEU A 503 -6.59 -13.35 -35.36
C LEU A 503 -5.84 -12.02 -35.54
N ARG A 504 -6.32 -10.93 -34.92
CA ARG A 504 -5.67 -9.62 -34.99
C ARG A 504 -4.30 -9.61 -34.34
N TYR A 505 -4.13 -10.22 -33.17
CA TYR A 505 -2.82 -10.31 -32.52
C TYR A 505 -1.82 -11.15 -33.32
N VAL A 506 -2.28 -12.23 -33.96
CA VAL A 506 -1.44 -13.03 -34.87
C VAL A 506 -1.05 -12.20 -36.10
N GLN A 507 -1.98 -11.42 -36.67
CA GLN A 507 -1.68 -10.50 -37.76
C GLN A 507 -0.59 -9.49 -37.38
N VAL A 508 -0.71 -8.85 -36.21
CA VAL A 508 0.31 -7.93 -35.68
C VAL A 508 1.65 -8.65 -35.49
N LYS A 509 1.65 -9.87 -34.96
CA LYS A 509 2.86 -10.68 -34.79
C LYS A 509 3.54 -11.00 -36.12
N THR A 510 2.77 -11.30 -37.16
CA THR A 510 3.30 -11.53 -38.51
C THR A 510 3.91 -10.27 -39.11
N LEU A 511 3.26 -9.11 -38.94
CA LEU A 511 3.77 -7.82 -39.43
C LEU A 511 5.05 -7.37 -38.69
N LEU A 512 5.14 -7.61 -37.38
CA LEU A 512 6.33 -7.30 -36.58
C LEU A 512 7.51 -8.22 -36.95
N GLY A 513 7.25 -9.47 -37.30
CA GLY A 513 8.29 -10.47 -37.54
C GLY A 513 8.96 -10.96 -36.24
N PRO A 514 10.10 -11.69 -36.35
CA PRO A 514 10.82 -12.18 -35.19
C PRO A 514 11.33 -11.01 -34.33
N ARG A 515 11.20 -11.15 -33.00
CA ARG A 515 11.77 -10.17 -32.07
C ARG A 515 13.29 -10.11 -32.26
N PRO A 516 13.90 -8.91 -32.38
CA PRO A 516 15.35 -8.78 -32.49
C PRO A 516 16.02 -9.31 -31.21
N ASP A 517 17.06 -10.14 -31.38
CA ASP A 517 17.82 -10.71 -30.26
C ASP A 517 18.82 -9.68 -29.72
N ILE A 518 18.55 -9.21 -28.51
CA ILE A 518 19.38 -8.23 -27.80
C ILE A 518 20.75 -8.78 -27.38
N SER A 519 20.90 -10.11 -27.31
CA SER A 519 22.15 -10.76 -26.87
C SER A 519 23.22 -10.81 -27.96
N THR A 520 22.81 -10.85 -29.24
CA THR A 520 23.72 -10.83 -30.40
C THR A 520 24.33 -9.46 -30.70
N LEU A 521 23.80 -8.37 -30.14
CA LEU A 521 24.23 -6.99 -30.41
C LEU A 521 25.23 -6.44 -29.38
N GLN A 522 25.47 -7.14 -28.27
CA GLN A 522 26.26 -6.60 -27.17
C GLN A 522 27.75 -6.97 -27.29
N GLN A 523 28.49 -6.18 -28.09
CA GLN A 523 29.96 -6.24 -28.18
C GLN A 523 30.66 -5.30 -27.18
N TRP A 524 29.89 -4.59 -26.36
CA TRP A 524 30.39 -3.60 -25.41
C TRP A 524 31.17 -4.25 -24.26
N GLN A 525 32.43 -3.83 -24.07
CA GLN A 525 33.25 -4.24 -22.92
C GLN A 525 33.28 -3.11 -21.88
N PRO A 526 33.17 -3.43 -20.58
CA PRO A 526 33.29 -2.42 -19.53
C PRO A 526 34.68 -1.76 -19.55
N ASP A 527 34.73 -0.43 -19.59
CA ASP A 527 35.95 0.38 -19.49
C ASP A 527 35.77 1.47 -18.40
N THR A 528 36.86 2.13 -18.02
CA THR A 528 36.84 3.20 -17.03
C THR A 528 36.17 4.47 -17.59
N LEU A 529 35.50 5.23 -16.72
CA LEU A 529 34.86 6.50 -17.11
C LEU A 529 35.86 7.49 -17.73
N GLU A 530 37.10 7.49 -17.26
CA GLU A 530 38.19 8.34 -17.78
C GLU A 530 38.56 7.98 -19.23
N ASN A 531 38.68 6.69 -19.54
CA ASN A 531 38.94 6.21 -20.90
C ASN A 531 37.75 6.48 -21.82
N ILE A 532 36.52 6.24 -21.37
CA ILE A 532 35.31 6.48 -22.18
C ILE A 532 35.15 7.98 -22.47
N ALA A 533 35.33 8.85 -21.47
CA ALA A 533 35.17 10.29 -21.64
C ALA A 533 36.23 10.92 -22.57
N SER A 534 37.39 10.26 -22.74
CA SER A 534 38.47 10.71 -23.63
C SER A 534 38.39 10.16 -25.06
N GLN A 535 37.53 9.17 -25.32
CA GLN A 535 37.26 8.66 -26.67
C GLN A 535 36.41 9.65 -27.49
N ARG A 536 36.71 9.76 -28.79
CA ARG A 536 35.96 10.55 -29.77
C ARG A 536 35.90 9.76 -31.08
N ASN A 537 34.76 9.79 -31.75
CA ASN A 537 34.56 9.21 -33.07
C ASN A 537 35.24 10.10 -34.11
N THR A 538 36.43 9.69 -34.53
CA THR A 538 37.26 10.44 -35.48
C THR A 538 36.66 10.51 -36.88
N ASP A 539 35.86 9.52 -37.26
CA ASP A 539 35.23 9.45 -38.59
C ASP A 539 34.08 10.47 -38.70
N LEU A 540 33.31 10.64 -37.63
CA LEU A 540 32.27 11.66 -37.54
C LEU A 540 32.87 13.07 -37.50
N THR A 541 33.94 13.30 -36.73
CA THR A 541 34.65 14.59 -36.75
C THR A 541 35.24 14.88 -38.13
N ALA A 542 35.82 13.88 -38.82
CA ALA A 542 36.31 14.05 -40.18
C ALA A 542 35.20 14.33 -41.21
N LEU A 543 34.01 13.74 -41.01
CA LEU A 543 32.83 14.02 -41.83
C LEU A 543 32.33 15.46 -41.62
N GLU A 544 32.22 15.91 -40.37
CA GLU A 544 31.86 17.28 -40.00
C GLU A 544 32.86 18.30 -40.56
N ASP A 545 34.17 18.02 -40.46
CA ASP A 545 35.24 18.86 -41.03
C ASP A 545 35.22 18.89 -42.57
N SER A 546 34.74 17.82 -43.21
CA SER A 546 34.59 17.75 -44.68
C SER A 546 33.32 18.47 -45.19
N ALA A 547 32.32 18.64 -44.33
CA ALA A 547 31.07 19.30 -44.66
C ALA A 547 31.24 20.83 -44.54
N SER A 548 31.07 21.57 -45.65
CA SER A 548 31.18 23.04 -45.68
C SER A 548 29.95 23.75 -45.08
N ILE A 549 29.43 23.26 -43.94
CA ILE A 549 28.17 23.71 -43.33
C ILE A 549 28.44 24.18 -41.90
N SER A 550 28.11 25.43 -41.58
CA SER A 550 28.13 25.93 -40.20
C SER A 550 26.93 25.38 -39.45
N LEU A 551 27.13 24.36 -38.62
CA LEU A 551 26.10 23.80 -37.75
C LEU A 551 25.79 24.78 -36.60
N HIS A 552 24.51 24.93 -36.24
CA HIS A 552 24.10 25.75 -35.09
C HIS A 552 24.39 25.00 -33.79
N ALA A 553 24.88 25.71 -32.77
CA ALA A 553 25.13 25.11 -31.45
C ALA A 553 23.79 24.80 -30.75
N PHE A 554 23.60 23.55 -30.31
CA PHE A 554 22.45 23.15 -29.52
C PHE A 554 22.43 23.89 -28.16
N ALA A 555 21.27 24.42 -27.76
CA ALA A 555 21.10 25.02 -26.45
C ALA A 555 20.54 23.99 -25.44
N GLY A 556 21.11 23.92 -24.23
CA GLY A 556 20.53 23.17 -23.10
C GLY A 556 20.86 21.67 -23.05
N SER A 557 19.94 20.85 -22.52
CA SER A 557 20.11 19.42 -22.20
C SER A 557 20.44 18.51 -23.40
N SER A 558 20.31 19.02 -24.63
CA SER A 558 20.58 18.31 -25.88
C SER A 558 22.08 18.13 -26.17
N THR A 559 22.97 18.83 -25.46
CA THR A 559 24.44 18.66 -25.58
C THR A 559 24.91 17.28 -25.10
N LEU A 560 24.25 16.70 -24.09
CA LEU A 560 24.59 15.39 -23.54
C LEU A 560 24.32 14.24 -24.53
N ALA A 561 23.28 14.37 -25.36
CA ALA A 561 22.98 13.38 -26.40
C ALA A 561 24.04 13.42 -27.52
N GLN A 562 24.52 14.62 -27.86
CA GLN A 562 25.61 14.83 -28.82
C GLN A 562 26.92 14.19 -28.33
N ASP A 563 27.27 14.40 -27.04
CA ASP A 563 28.45 13.80 -26.41
C ASP A 563 28.45 12.26 -26.41
N VAL A 564 27.27 11.65 -26.39
CA VAL A 564 27.09 10.19 -26.51
C VAL A 564 27.24 9.73 -27.96
N THR A 565 26.71 10.47 -28.93
CA THR A 565 26.81 10.11 -30.36
C THR A 565 28.20 10.30 -30.96
N ILE A 566 29.01 11.22 -30.44
CA ILE A 566 30.41 11.42 -30.86
C ILE A 566 31.37 10.41 -30.20
N ASN A 567 30.86 9.41 -29.49
CA ASN A 567 31.68 8.48 -28.72
C ASN A 567 31.36 7.03 -29.11
N ASP A 568 32.34 6.36 -29.73
CA ASP A 568 32.22 4.98 -30.21
C ASP A 568 32.06 3.94 -29.09
N ALA A 569 32.29 4.33 -27.83
CA ALA A 569 32.05 3.47 -26.68
C ALA A 569 30.55 3.16 -26.46
N PHE A 570 29.62 3.96 -26.98
CA PHE A 570 28.19 3.76 -26.79
C PHE A 570 27.52 3.14 -28.02
N SER A 571 26.66 2.14 -27.79
CA SER A 571 25.83 1.56 -28.86
C SER A 571 24.51 2.29 -29.00
N LEU A 572 23.97 2.37 -30.23
CA LEU A 572 22.65 2.96 -30.47
C LEU A 572 21.55 2.17 -29.76
N PRO A 573 20.66 2.83 -28.99
CA PRO A 573 19.58 2.14 -28.29
C PRO A 573 18.52 1.64 -29.28
N LEU A 574 17.93 0.48 -28.96
CA LEU A 574 16.74 -0.01 -29.66
C LEU A 574 15.52 0.82 -29.28
N ASN A 575 14.56 0.97 -30.21
CA ASN A 575 13.30 1.67 -29.94
C ASN A 575 12.45 0.86 -28.94
N ALA A 576 12.37 1.35 -27.70
CA ALA A 576 11.62 0.70 -26.62
C ALA A 576 10.11 0.61 -26.88
N GLN A 577 9.52 1.60 -27.57
CA GLN A 577 8.09 1.57 -27.91
C GLN A 577 7.78 0.44 -28.89
N LEU A 578 8.64 0.25 -29.89
CA LEU A 578 8.50 -0.85 -30.84
C LEU A 578 8.71 -2.21 -30.16
N LEU A 579 9.72 -2.33 -29.29
CA LEU A 579 9.97 -3.54 -28.49
C LEU A 579 8.76 -3.93 -27.63
N ASN A 580 8.10 -2.96 -27.02
CA ASN A 580 6.91 -3.18 -26.19
C ASN A 580 5.75 -3.82 -26.97
N TYR A 581 5.63 -3.62 -28.29
CA TYR A 581 4.58 -4.29 -29.06
C TYR A 581 4.75 -5.81 -29.08
N TRP A 582 5.98 -6.34 -29.13
CA TRP A 582 6.18 -7.80 -28.98
C TRP A 582 5.76 -8.27 -27.59
N ASP A 583 6.15 -7.54 -26.53
CA ASP A 583 5.83 -7.91 -25.14
C ASP A 583 4.31 -7.88 -24.89
N VAL A 584 3.61 -6.86 -25.39
CA VAL A 584 2.15 -6.76 -25.32
C VAL A 584 1.50 -7.91 -26.08
N ILE A 585 1.89 -8.17 -27.33
CA ILE A 585 1.28 -9.25 -28.12
C ILE A 585 1.54 -10.63 -27.52
N ASP A 586 2.74 -10.91 -27.04
CA ASP A 586 3.06 -12.17 -26.40
C ASP A 586 2.27 -12.35 -25.09
N SER A 587 2.12 -11.29 -24.30
CA SER A 587 1.24 -11.28 -23.12
C SER A 587 -0.23 -11.54 -23.48
N ARG A 588 -0.78 -10.86 -24.49
CA ARG A 588 -2.18 -11.05 -24.94
C ARG A 588 -2.42 -12.47 -25.45
N LEU A 589 -1.51 -12.99 -26.28
CA LEU A 589 -1.59 -14.36 -26.80
C LEU A 589 -1.42 -15.39 -25.69
N TYR A 590 -0.57 -15.14 -24.69
CA TYR A 590 -0.44 -15.99 -23.51
C TYR A 590 -1.77 -16.05 -22.76
N ASN A 591 -2.36 -14.90 -22.43
CA ASN A 591 -3.63 -14.84 -21.70
C ASN A 591 -4.74 -15.60 -22.44
N LEU A 592 -4.84 -15.42 -23.78
CA LEU A 592 -5.83 -16.13 -24.61
C LEU A 592 -5.64 -17.65 -24.59
N ARG A 593 -4.40 -18.12 -24.54
CA ARG A 593 -4.08 -19.56 -24.51
C ARG A 593 -4.35 -20.21 -23.14
N HIS A 594 -4.32 -19.44 -22.06
CA HIS A 594 -4.47 -19.93 -20.69
C HIS A 594 -5.83 -19.61 -20.05
N ASN A 595 -6.81 -19.19 -20.85
CA ASN A 595 -8.15 -18.82 -20.38
C ASN A 595 -8.14 -17.74 -19.28
N LEU A 596 -7.29 -16.74 -19.49
CA LEU A 596 -7.18 -15.57 -18.64
C LEU A 596 -7.90 -14.39 -19.31
N SER A 597 -8.33 -13.42 -18.52
CA SER A 597 -8.77 -12.12 -19.01
C SER A 597 -7.60 -11.31 -19.55
N ILE A 598 -7.89 -10.17 -20.20
CA ILE A 598 -6.86 -9.27 -20.71
C ILE A 598 -5.87 -8.78 -19.64
N THR A 599 -6.30 -8.74 -18.36
CA THR A 599 -5.48 -8.35 -17.20
C THR A 599 -4.74 -9.53 -16.54
N GLY A 600 -4.89 -10.75 -17.05
CA GLY A 600 -4.25 -11.96 -16.52
C GLY A 600 -5.04 -12.68 -15.40
N GLN A 601 -6.23 -12.21 -15.04
CA GLN A 601 -7.09 -12.89 -14.05
C GLN A 601 -7.76 -14.13 -14.68
N PRO A 602 -7.83 -15.28 -13.98
CA PRO A 602 -8.53 -16.46 -14.49
C PRO A 602 -10.00 -16.18 -14.75
N ILE A 603 -10.52 -16.63 -15.90
CA ILE A 603 -11.96 -16.52 -16.23
C ILE A 603 -12.78 -17.58 -15.46
N ASN A 604 -12.15 -18.65 -14.98
CA ASN A 604 -12.81 -19.77 -14.29
C ASN A 604 -12.72 -19.66 -12.75
N ILE A 605 -13.79 -20.06 -12.04
CA ILE A 605 -13.84 -20.09 -10.57
C ILE A 605 -13.17 -21.39 -10.05
N PRO A 606 -12.23 -21.34 -9.09
CA PRO A 606 -11.59 -22.54 -8.53
C PRO A 606 -12.56 -23.38 -7.69
N LEU A 607 -12.44 -24.71 -7.76
CA LEU A 607 -13.22 -25.67 -6.97
C LEU A 607 -12.68 -25.78 -5.52
N TYR A 608 -13.53 -25.63 -4.49
CA TYR A 608 -13.15 -25.79 -3.08
C TYR A 608 -13.05 -27.28 -2.66
N ALA A 609 -12.07 -27.64 -1.82
CA ALA A 609 -11.90 -29.00 -1.26
C ALA A 609 -12.61 -29.19 0.10
N THR A 610 -13.08 -30.40 0.41
CA THR A 610 -13.76 -30.77 1.68
C THR A 610 -12.82 -31.49 2.69
N PRO A 611 -12.96 -31.28 4.02
CA PRO A 611 -12.08 -31.88 5.06
C PRO A 611 -12.45 -33.32 5.52
N VAL A 612 -11.53 -34.04 6.20
CA VAL A 612 -11.52 -35.52 6.51
C VAL A 612 -11.98 -35.88 7.97
N ASN A 613 -12.47 -37.12 8.22
CA ASN A 613 -13.17 -37.61 9.46
C ASN A 613 -12.30 -38.42 10.49
N PRO A 614 -12.38 -38.17 11.83
CA PRO A 614 -11.49 -38.73 12.90
C PRO A 614 -11.90 -40.03 13.65
N ALA A 615 -12.94 -40.78 13.27
CA ALA A 615 -13.50 -41.87 14.11
C ALA A 615 -12.66 -43.17 14.29
N LEU A 616 -11.49 -43.32 13.65
CA LEU A 616 -10.82 -44.64 13.53
C LEU A 616 -9.97 -45.10 14.74
N LEU A 617 -9.72 -44.26 15.75
CA LEU A 617 -8.70 -44.52 16.79
C LEU A 617 -9.17 -45.25 18.08
N VAL A 618 -10.48 -45.40 18.32
CA VAL A 618 -11.02 -45.83 19.63
C VAL A 618 -11.21 -47.35 19.77
N GLN A 619 -11.20 -48.13 18.69
CA GLN A 619 -11.69 -49.51 18.70
C GLN A 619 -10.72 -50.61 19.20
N MET A 620 -9.46 -50.33 19.49
CA MET A 620 -8.43 -51.38 19.63
C MET A 620 -8.11 -51.88 21.07
N ASN A 621 -8.79 -51.47 22.13
CA ASN A 621 -8.22 -51.54 23.50
C ASN A 621 -8.84 -52.49 24.56
N ALA A 622 -9.58 -53.57 24.23
CA ALA A 622 -10.25 -54.35 25.29
C ALA A 622 -10.39 -55.87 25.05
N THR A 623 -9.51 -56.74 25.61
CA THR A 623 -9.84 -58.08 26.22
C THR A 623 -8.62 -58.78 26.89
N GLU A 624 -8.71 -59.28 28.13
CA GLU A 624 -7.78 -60.26 28.76
C GLU A 624 -8.52 -61.22 29.74
N GLY A 625 -8.04 -62.46 29.96
CA GLY A 625 -8.68 -63.53 30.78
C GLY A 625 -7.70 -64.46 31.55
N SER A 626 -8.20 -65.26 32.53
CA SER A 626 -7.44 -66.05 33.54
C SER A 626 -7.90 -67.53 33.72
N LEU A 627 -7.02 -68.39 34.29
CA LEU A 627 -7.12 -69.87 34.51
C LEU A 627 -7.03 -70.26 36.01
N THR A 628 -7.88 -71.18 36.50
CA THR A 628 -7.93 -71.69 37.90
C THR A 628 -7.24 -73.05 38.12
N GLY A 629 -6.63 -73.24 39.31
CA GLY A 629 -5.83 -74.40 39.75
C GLY A 629 -6.53 -75.50 40.58
N LEU A 630 -5.73 -76.54 40.89
CA LEU A 630 -6.05 -77.89 41.41
C LEU A 630 -6.20 -77.95 42.95
N ALA A 631 -7.16 -78.74 43.47
CA ALA A 631 -7.36 -78.99 44.90
C ALA A 631 -6.63 -80.27 45.42
N CYS A 632 -5.96 -80.16 46.57
CA CYS A 632 -5.28 -81.25 47.31
C CYS A 632 -6.25 -82.08 48.17
N THR A 633 -6.07 -83.41 48.19
CA THR A 633 -6.79 -84.36 49.07
C THR A 633 -6.11 -84.48 50.44
N LEU A 634 -6.71 -83.94 51.50
CA LEU A 634 -6.25 -84.08 52.89
C LEU A 634 -6.87 -85.34 53.54
N SER A 635 -6.05 -86.16 54.22
CA SER A 635 -6.49 -87.37 54.93
C SER A 635 -7.31 -87.04 56.19
N MET A 636 -8.42 -87.74 56.38
CA MET A 636 -9.34 -87.58 57.51
C MET A 636 -8.67 -87.93 58.85
N THR A 637 -8.58 -86.95 59.76
CA THR A 637 -8.15 -87.13 61.17
C THR A 637 -9.32 -86.76 62.07
N ILE A 638 -9.70 -87.63 63.02
CA ILE A 638 -10.83 -87.40 63.94
C ILE A 638 -10.36 -86.56 65.14
N PRO A 639 -10.89 -85.33 65.32
CA PRO A 639 -10.58 -84.47 66.48
C PRO A 639 -11.04 -85.07 67.83
N PRO A 640 -10.50 -84.60 68.97
CA PRO A 640 -10.90 -85.08 70.30
C PRO A 640 -12.26 -84.54 70.77
N TYR A 641 -12.83 -83.55 70.10
CA TYR A 641 -14.12 -82.93 70.41
C TYR A 641 -15.26 -83.54 69.61
N ARG A 642 -16.45 -83.54 70.20
CA ARG A 642 -17.71 -83.91 69.57
C ARG A 642 -18.07 -82.96 68.44
N PHE A 643 -18.86 -83.48 67.50
CA PHE A 643 -19.31 -82.76 66.30
C PHE A 643 -19.97 -81.43 66.64
N ALA A 644 -20.87 -81.40 67.62
CA ALA A 644 -21.61 -80.19 67.98
C ALA A 644 -20.70 -79.01 68.36
N ALA A 645 -19.61 -79.27 69.08
CA ALA A 645 -18.62 -78.25 69.41
C ALA A 645 -17.79 -77.85 68.19
N MET A 646 -17.31 -78.82 67.41
CA MET A 646 -16.48 -78.58 66.23
C MET A 646 -17.21 -77.79 65.13
N LEU A 647 -18.51 -78.05 64.94
CA LEU A 647 -19.36 -77.34 64.00
C LEU A 647 -19.46 -75.84 64.33
N GLN A 648 -19.64 -75.49 65.60
CA GLN A 648 -19.73 -74.08 66.02
C GLN A 648 -18.42 -73.34 65.79
N HIS A 649 -17.28 -74.00 66.05
CA HIS A 649 -15.97 -73.43 65.74
C HIS A 649 -15.74 -73.24 64.24
N ALA A 650 -16.13 -74.21 63.40
CA ALA A 650 -16.03 -74.09 61.94
C ALA A 650 -16.87 -72.92 61.40
N ARG A 651 -18.12 -72.77 61.88
CA ARG A 651 -19.00 -71.65 61.50
C ARG A 651 -18.43 -70.28 61.86
N GLY A 652 -17.88 -70.14 63.07
CA GLY A 652 -17.24 -68.88 63.47
C GLY A 652 -16.05 -68.49 62.56
N ALA A 653 -15.28 -69.48 62.11
CA ALA A 653 -14.15 -69.27 61.22
C ALA A 653 -14.60 -68.91 59.80
N VAL A 654 -15.64 -69.57 59.27
CA VAL A 654 -16.24 -69.23 57.97
C VAL A 654 -16.90 -67.84 57.97
N GLY A 655 -17.56 -67.45 59.06
CA GLY A 655 -18.10 -66.10 59.23
C GLY A 655 -17.01 -65.02 59.14
N THR A 656 -15.85 -65.28 59.74
CA THR A 656 -14.67 -64.38 59.64
C THR A 656 -14.17 -64.28 58.20
N LEU A 657 -14.08 -65.41 57.49
CA LEU A 657 -13.66 -65.44 56.09
C LEU A 657 -14.60 -64.63 55.19
N SER A 658 -15.91 -64.79 55.36
CA SER A 658 -16.94 -64.04 54.60
C SER A 658 -16.80 -62.52 54.83
N GLN A 659 -16.55 -62.09 56.07
CA GLN A 659 -16.31 -60.68 56.41
C GLN A 659 -15.03 -60.13 55.73
N MET A 660 -13.96 -60.92 55.64
CA MET A 660 -12.74 -60.54 54.93
C MET A 660 -13.00 -60.34 53.43
N GLY A 661 -13.79 -61.23 52.80
CA GLY A 661 -14.19 -61.10 51.39
C GLY A 661 -14.98 -59.81 51.11
N GLN A 662 -15.98 -59.49 51.95
CA GLN A 662 -16.76 -58.25 51.81
C GLN A 662 -15.89 -56.98 51.98
N THR A 663 -14.95 -57.01 52.93
CA THR A 663 -14.02 -55.90 53.16
C THR A 663 -13.11 -55.70 51.95
N LEU A 664 -12.62 -56.79 51.36
CA LEU A 664 -11.77 -56.76 50.17
C LEU A 664 -12.51 -56.17 48.96
N LEU A 665 -13.77 -56.58 48.73
CA LEU A 665 -14.62 -56.00 47.69
C LEU A 665 -14.78 -54.49 47.85
N SER A 666 -15.06 -54.02 49.08
CA SER A 666 -15.19 -52.57 49.35
C SER A 666 -13.89 -51.80 49.06
N TYR A 667 -12.72 -52.41 49.25
CA TYR A 667 -11.45 -51.76 48.89
C TYR A 667 -11.25 -51.67 47.37
N TYR A 668 -11.66 -52.69 46.60
CA TYR A 668 -11.65 -52.63 45.14
C TYR A 668 -12.52 -51.48 44.62
N GLU A 669 -13.78 -51.38 45.07
CA GLU A 669 -14.70 -50.33 44.65
C GLU A 669 -14.16 -48.92 44.97
N ARG A 670 -13.55 -48.74 46.15
CA ARG A 670 -12.94 -47.46 46.55
C ARG A 670 -11.71 -47.11 45.73
N LYS A 671 -10.87 -48.10 45.37
CA LYS A 671 -9.73 -47.88 44.48
C LYS A 671 -10.19 -47.37 43.11
N GLU A 672 -11.16 -48.04 42.51
CA GLU A 672 -11.67 -47.67 41.18
C GLU A 672 -12.36 -46.30 41.20
N SER A 673 -13.20 -46.03 42.21
CA SER A 673 -13.86 -44.73 42.39
C SER A 673 -12.86 -43.59 42.53
N THR A 674 -11.81 -43.77 43.35
CA THR A 674 -10.78 -42.73 43.53
C THR A 674 -9.90 -42.55 42.29
N GLY A 675 -9.58 -43.63 41.55
CA GLY A 675 -8.87 -43.56 40.28
C GLY A 675 -9.67 -42.86 39.18
N LEU A 676 -10.98 -43.11 39.10
CA LEU A 676 -11.87 -42.39 38.17
C LEU A 676 -11.94 -40.90 38.49
N GLN A 677 -12.02 -40.55 39.78
CA GLN A 677 -12.03 -39.15 40.22
C GLN A 677 -10.75 -38.42 39.80
N GLU A 678 -9.58 -39.06 39.94
CA GLU A 678 -8.29 -38.51 39.49
C GLU A 678 -8.29 -38.30 37.97
N LEU A 679 -8.70 -39.31 37.19
CA LEU A 679 -8.76 -39.22 35.74
C LEU A 679 -9.67 -38.08 35.24
N GLN A 680 -10.86 -37.94 35.82
CA GLN A 680 -11.81 -36.88 35.47
C GLN A 680 -11.23 -35.48 35.70
N GLN A 681 -10.51 -35.29 36.82
CA GLN A 681 -9.88 -34.01 37.11
C GLN A 681 -8.71 -33.71 36.17
N GLN A 682 -7.96 -34.73 35.74
CA GLN A 682 -6.87 -34.55 34.78
C GLN A 682 -7.41 -34.11 33.43
N GLN A 683 -8.47 -34.77 32.96
CA GLN A 683 -9.14 -34.41 31.70
C GLN A 683 -9.72 -32.99 31.75
N ALA A 684 -10.33 -32.60 32.89
CA ALA A 684 -10.81 -31.23 33.08
C ALA A 684 -9.66 -30.20 33.02
N LEU A 685 -8.51 -30.51 33.61
CA LEU A 685 -7.33 -29.67 33.56
C LEU A 685 -6.80 -29.54 32.13
N ASP A 686 -6.69 -30.64 31.38
CA ASP A 686 -6.23 -30.63 29.99
C ASP A 686 -7.19 -29.80 29.10
N LEU A 687 -8.50 -29.94 29.29
CA LEU A 687 -9.52 -29.15 28.58
C LEU A 687 -9.44 -27.64 28.87
N SER A 688 -9.08 -27.26 30.10
CA SER A 688 -8.93 -25.86 30.48
C SER A 688 -7.87 -25.12 29.64
N SER A 689 -6.80 -25.82 29.21
CA SER A 689 -5.72 -25.24 28.39
C SER A 689 -6.21 -24.77 27.00
N PHE A 690 -7.14 -25.53 26.40
CA PHE A 690 -7.81 -25.15 25.15
C PHE A 690 -8.68 -23.93 25.36
N THR A 691 -9.42 -23.86 26.47
CA THR A 691 -10.29 -22.72 26.80
C THR A 691 -9.46 -21.43 26.96
N ILE A 692 -8.29 -21.49 27.61
CA ILE A 692 -7.35 -20.36 27.69
C ILE A 692 -6.89 -19.90 26.30
N SER A 693 -6.54 -20.86 25.44
CA SER A 693 -6.08 -20.56 24.08
C SER A 693 -7.18 -19.89 23.24
N LEU A 694 -8.43 -20.36 23.38
CA LEU A 694 -9.60 -19.77 22.73
C LEU A 694 -9.84 -18.32 23.19
N GLN A 695 -9.74 -18.05 24.50
CA GLN A 695 -9.89 -16.69 25.04
C GLN A 695 -8.78 -15.75 24.56
N LYS A 696 -7.53 -16.23 24.44
CA LYS A 696 -6.43 -15.45 23.85
C LYS A 696 -6.71 -15.08 22.38
N GLN A 697 -7.17 -16.05 21.58
CA GLN A 697 -7.53 -15.79 20.17
C GLN A 697 -8.69 -14.79 20.06
N ALA A 698 -9.68 -14.85 20.95
CA ALA A 698 -10.76 -13.87 21.00
C ALA A 698 -10.24 -12.44 21.26
N ILE A 699 -9.26 -12.26 22.15
CA ILE A 699 -8.60 -10.97 22.39
C ILE A 699 -7.84 -10.50 21.14
N ASP A 700 -7.12 -11.38 20.46
CA ASP A 700 -6.37 -11.01 19.27
C ASP A 700 -7.29 -10.63 18.09
N ALA A 701 -8.45 -11.28 17.96
CA ALA A 701 -9.49 -10.86 17.01
C ALA A 701 -10.00 -9.43 17.32
N LEU A 702 -10.29 -9.11 18.59
CA LEU A 702 -10.71 -7.77 19.00
C LEU A 702 -9.62 -6.70 18.78
N LYS A 703 -8.32 -7.07 18.80
CA LYS A 703 -7.22 -6.16 18.42
C LYS A 703 -7.16 -5.93 16.91
N ALA A 704 -7.49 -6.95 16.11
CA ALA A 704 -7.58 -6.78 14.66
C ALA A 704 -8.76 -5.86 14.29
N ASP A 705 -9.90 -6.01 14.96
CA ASP A 705 -11.05 -5.10 14.81
C ASP A 705 -10.69 -3.65 15.18
N GLN A 706 -9.88 -3.47 16.23
CA GLN A 706 -9.38 -2.15 16.63
C GLN A 706 -8.58 -1.49 15.50
N LYS A 707 -7.62 -2.22 14.91
CA LYS A 707 -6.83 -1.72 13.78
C LYS A 707 -7.69 -1.35 12.57
N ALA A 708 -8.74 -2.12 12.30
CA ALA A 708 -9.67 -1.83 11.20
C ALA A 708 -10.49 -0.54 11.46
N LEU A 709 -10.92 -0.30 12.70
CA LEU A 709 -11.59 0.93 13.09
C LEU A 709 -10.65 2.14 13.10
N GLU A 710 -9.40 1.98 13.54
CA GLU A 710 -8.37 3.01 13.45
C GLU A 710 -8.11 3.42 11.99
N ALA A 711 -7.95 2.46 11.07
CA ALA A 711 -7.82 2.74 9.64
C ALA A 711 -9.07 3.43 9.05
N SER A 712 -10.26 3.04 9.51
CA SER A 712 -11.51 3.70 9.11
C SER A 712 -11.58 5.15 9.59
N LYS A 713 -11.06 5.42 10.80
CA LYS A 713 -10.93 6.77 11.35
C LYS A 713 -9.96 7.61 10.53
N ASP A 714 -8.81 7.07 10.14
CA ASP A 714 -7.83 7.77 9.30
C ASP A 714 -8.42 8.21 7.95
N ILE A 715 -9.25 7.36 7.33
CA ILE A 715 -9.97 7.71 6.10
C ILE A 715 -10.96 8.86 6.34
N ALA A 716 -11.70 8.83 7.45
CA ALA A 716 -12.62 9.91 7.81
C ALA A 716 -11.87 11.23 8.12
N GLN A 717 -10.71 11.14 8.78
CA GLN A 717 -9.82 12.28 9.03
C GLN A 717 -9.31 12.90 7.73
N GLN A 718 -8.86 12.09 6.77
CA GLN A 718 -8.42 12.60 5.46
C GLN A 718 -9.55 13.33 4.72
N ARG A 719 -10.79 12.82 4.81
CA ARG A 719 -11.96 13.53 4.26
C ARG A 719 -12.21 14.85 4.98
N TYR A 720 -12.13 14.85 6.31
CA TYR A 720 -12.27 16.07 7.10
C TYR A 720 -11.23 17.11 6.68
N ASP A 721 -9.95 16.74 6.66
CA ASP A 721 -8.84 17.65 6.35
C ASP A 721 -8.99 18.24 4.95
N TYR A 722 -9.35 17.40 3.96
CA TYR A 722 -9.58 17.84 2.58
C TYR A 722 -10.73 18.84 2.47
N TYR A 723 -11.91 18.53 3.01
CA TYR A 723 -13.07 19.43 2.89
C TYR A 723 -12.95 20.67 3.78
N TYR A 724 -12.25 20.57 4.90
CA TYR A 724 -11.96 21.71 5.76
C TYR A 724 -10.97 22.68 5.09
N ASP A 725 -9.94 22.17 4.41
CA ASP A 725 -9.01 22.98 3.61
C ASP A 725 -9.73 23.70 2.45
N LEU A 726 -10.58 22.98 1.70
CA LEU A 726 -11.41 23.59 0.66
C LEU A 726 -12.35 24.67 1.21
N TYR A 727 -13.00 24.41 2.35
CA TYR A 727 -13.90 25.37 2.98
C TYR A 727 -13.17 26.63 3.47
N THR A 728 -11.99 26.47 4.09
CA THR A 728 -11.20 27.60 4.63
C THR A 728 -10.51 28.41 3.54
N THR A 729 -10.08 27.76 2.45
CA THR A 729 -9.57 28.42 1.24
C THR A 729 -10.67 29.19 0.52
N GLY A 730 -11.89 28.63 0.45
CA GLY A 730 -13.06 29.31 -0.10
C GLY A 730 -12.96 29.54 -1.61
N ILE A 731 -12.89 30.81 -2.02
CA ILE A 731 -12.79 31.22 -3.42
C ILE A 731 -11.30 31.42 -3.73
N SER A 732 -10.80 30.71 -4.73
CA SER A 732 -9.41 30.86 -5.17
C SER A 732 -9.15 32.21 -5.86
N ALA A 733 -7.88 32.60 -5.96
CA ALA A 733 -7.50 33.88 -6.59
C ALA A 733 -7.96 33.98 -8.06
N SER A 734 -7.92 32.89 -8.81
CA SER A 734 -8.40 32.85 -10.20
C SER A 734 -9.93 32.92 -10.28
N GLU A 735 -10.67 32.25 -9.40
CA GLU A 735 -12.14 32.34 -9.35
C GLU A 735 -12.60 33.75 -8.97
N GLN A 736 -11.88 34.42 -8.07
CA GLN A 736 -12.11 35.82 -7.75
C GLN A 736 -11.83 36.72 -8.97
N GLU A 737 -10.77 36.44 -9.73
CA GLU A 737 -10.43 37.20 -10.92
C GLU A 737 -11.45 37.04 -12.05
N VAL A 738 -12.07 35.87 -12.21
CA VAL A 738 -13.18 35.67 -13.15
C VAL A 738 -14.37 36.58 -12.79
N MET A 739 -14.74 36.68 -11.51
CA MET A 739 -15.79 37.59 -11.07
C MET A 739 -15.41 39.07 -11.27
N ASN A 740 -14.14 39.43 -11.06
CA ASN A 740 -13.63 40.77 -11.33
C ASN A 740 -13.71 41.12 -12.82
N MET A 741 -13.29 40.20 -13.71
CA MET A 741 -13.35 40.35 -15.16
C MET A 741 -14.79 40.52 -15.66
N GLN A 742 -15.77 39.79 -15.11
CA GLN A 742 -17.19 39.98 -15.44
C GLN A 742 -17.72 41.36 -15.01
N SER A 743 -17.24 41.88 -13.87
CA SER A 743 -17.55 43.25 -13.43
C SER A 743 -16.94 44.29 -14.37
N SER A 744 -15.68 44.10 -14.78
CA SER A 744 -15.00 44.96 -15.75
C SER A 744 -15.66 44.95 -17.13
N ALA A 745 -16.09 43.78 -17.62
CA ALA A 745 -16.83 43.65 -18.87
C ALA A 745 -18.18 44.39 -18.82
N SER A 746 -18.91 44.28 -17.71
CA SER A 746 -20.18 44.99 -17.51
C SER A 746 -19.99 46.51 -17.51
N ALA A 747 -18.89 47.01 -16.92
CA ALA A 747 -18.53 48.42 -16.93
C ALA A 747 -18.17 48.90 -18.36
N LEU A 748 -17.40 48.12 -19.12
CA LEU A 748 -17.03 48.46 -20.50
C LEU A 748 -18.26 48.64 -21.40
N PHE A 749 -19.27 47.77 -21.28
CA PHE A 749 -20.53 47.92 -22.03
C PHE A 749 -21.22 49.26 -21.74
N THR A 750 -21.30 49.67 -20.47
CA THR A 750 -21.88 50.97 -20.10
C THR A 750 -21.05 52.16 -20.60
N THR A 751 -19.72 52.04 -20.62
CA THR A 751 -18.85 53.11 -21.13
C THR A 751 -18.90 53.28 -22.65
N ALA A 752 -19.39 52.28 -23.40
CA ALA A 752 -19.51 52.32 -24.86
C ALA A 752 -20.76 53.10 -25.34
N GLU A 753 -21.80 53.20 -24.50
CA GLU A 753 -23.08 53.83 -24.85
C GLU A 753 -22.94 55.29 -25.34
N PRO A 754 -22.12 56.16 -24.70
CA PRO A 754 -21.93 57.53 -25.17
C PRO A 754 -21.24 57.63 -26.54
N PHE A 755 -20.28 56.73 -26.82
CA PHE A 755 -19.54 56.72 -28.09
C PHE A 755 -20.42 56.31 -29.27
N LEU A 756 -21.32 55.34 -29.09
CA LEU A 756 -22.28 54.94 -30.11
C LEU A 756 -23.30 56.05 -30.39
N THR A 757 -23.75 56.73 -29.33
CA THR A 757 -24.67 57.87 -29.46
C THR A 757 -23.99 59.03 -30.20
N ALA A 758 -22.74 59.34 -29.88
CA ALA A 758 -21.94 60.36 -30.59
C ALA A 758 -21.67 59.97 -32.05
N GLY A 759 -21.29 58.72 -32.33
CA GLY A 759 -21.08 58.21 -33.68
C GLY A 759 -22.35 58.28 -34.54
N ALA A 760 -23.52 57.99 -33.95
CA ALA A 760 -24.80 58.15 -34.64
C ALA A 760 -25.16 59.61 -34.93
N ALA A 761 -24.86 60.54 -34.00
CA ALA A 761 -25.02 61.97 -34.26
C ALA A 761 -24.13 62.45 -35.42
N LEU A 762 -22.89 61.95 -35.51
CA LEU A 762 -21.98 62.25 -36.63
C LEU A 762 -22.48 61.66 -37.96
N ASN A 763 -23.04 60.44 -37.96
CA ASN A 763 -23.61 59.80 -39.16
C ASN A 763 -24.92 60.45 -39.66
N MET A 764 -25.54 61.31 -38.85
CA MET A 764 -26.66 62.14 -39.29
C MET A 764 -26.21 63.40 -40.03
N ALA A 765 -24.92 63.75 -40.00
CA ALA A 765 -24.38 64.81 -40.82
C ALA A 765 -24.24 64.33 -42.28
N PRO A 766 -24.44 65.20 -43.29
CA PRO A 766 -24.17 64.86 -44.69
C PRO A 766 -22.69 64.53 -44.89
N ASN A 767 -22.38 63.53 -45.69
CA ASN A 767 -21.01 63.11 -46.02
C ASN A 767 -20.73 63.05 -47.53
N ILE A 768 -21.74 63.30 -48.38
CA ILE A 768 -21.62 63.46 -49.82
C ILE A 768 -21.94 64.93 -50.15
N PHE A 769 -21.01 65.60 -50.82
CA PHE A 769 -21.11 67.02 -51.19
C PHE A 769 -20.83 67.25 -52.69
N GLY A 770 -21.50 68.22 -53.32
CA GLY A 770 -21.27 68.60 -54.72
C GLY A 770 -22.56 68.79 -55.52
N LEU A 771 -22.62 68.27 -56.76
CA LEU A 771 -23.83 68.32 -57.62
C LEU A 771 -25.02 67.49 -57.05
N ALA A 772 -24.75 66.62 -56.07
CA ALA A 772 -25.74 65.96 -55.22
C ALA A 772 -25.28 66.08 -53.75
N ASP A 773 -26.12 66.68 -52.90
CA ASP A 773 -25.90 66.78 -51.45
C ASP A 773 -26.71 65.69 -50.73
N GLY A 774 -26.07 64.91 -49.85
CA GLY A 774 -26.76 63.84 -49.12
C GLY A 774 -25.86 62.88 -48.35
N GLY A 775 -26.34 61.65 -48.16
CA GLY A 775 -25.61 60.58 -47.48
C GLY A 775 -25.86 60.46 -45.96
N ALA A 776 -26.68 61.35 -45.38
CA ALA A 776 -27.09 61.26 -43.98
C ALA A 776 -27.93 60.01 -43.70
N VAL A 777 -27.58 59.28 -42.63
CA VAL A 777 -28.28 58.06 -42.24
C VAL A 777 -29.36 58.39 -41.20
N TRP A 778 -30.59 58.68 -41.65
CA TRP A 778 -31.71 59.05 -40.76
C TRP A 778 -32.08 57.96 -39.73
N GLY A 779 -31.82 56.70 -40.05
CA GLY A 779 -32.01 55.59 -39.11
C GLY A 779 -30.98 55.54 -37.98
N ALA A 780 -29.87 56.28 -38.06
CA ALA A 780 -28.73 56.14 -37.15
C ALA A 780 -29.09 56.37 -35.68
N ALA A 781 -29.96 57.34 -35.35
CA ALA A 781 -30.39 57.60 -33.98
C ALA A 781 -31.27 56.47 -33.39
N LEU A 782 -32.18 55.90 -34.20
CA LEU A 782 -33.00 54.74 -33.80
C LEU A 782 -32.13 53.49 -33.64
N THR A 783 -31.19 53.26 -34.57
CA THR A 783 -30.23 52.16 -34.50
C THR A 783 -29.32 52.26 -33.28
N ALA A 784 -28.79 53.46 -32.97
CA ALA A 784 -27.97 53.67 -31.77
C ALA A 784 -28.77 53.48 -30.48
N SER A 785 -30.03 53.92 -30.43
CA SER A 785 -30.89 53.68 -29.27
C SER A 785 -31.17 52.18 -29.07
N GLY A 786 -31.37 51.43 -30.15
CA GLY A 786 -31.46 49.96 -30.12
C GLY A 786 -30.17 49.29 -29.65
N MET A 787 -29.01 49.77 -30.12
CA MET A 787 -27.69 49.28 -29.67
C MET A 787 -27.43 49.59 -28.19
N VAL A 788 -27.80 50.77 -27.71
CA VAL A 788 -27.69 51.14 -26.29
C VAL A 788 -28.56 50.22 -25.44
N LEU A 789 -29.83 49.99 -25.81
CA LEU A 789 -30.70 49.03 -25.10
C LEU A 789 -30.10 47.62 -25.09
N GLN A 790 -29.49 47.19 -26.20
CA GLN A 790 -28.80 45.89 -26.27
C GLN A 790 -27.56 45.85 -25.36
N LEU A 791 -26.76 46.91 -25.30
CA LEU A 791 -25.58 47.00 -24.42
C LEU A 791 -25.97 47.03 -22.95
N SER A 792 -27.01 47.78 -22.58
CA SER A 792 -27.53 47.78 -21.22
C SER A 792 -28.09 46.40 -20.84
N ALA A 793 -28.78 45.71 -21.76
CA ALA A 793 -29.22 44.34 -21.55
C ALA A 793 -28.05 43.37 -21.34
N ASN A 794 -26.97 43.50 -22.13
CA ASN A 794 -25.75 42.70 -21.96
C ASN A 794 -25.01 43.02 -20.65
N SER A 795 -24.99 44.27 -20.21
CA SER A 795 -24.41 44.67 -18.92
C SER A 795 -25.20 44.08 -17.74
N VAL A 796 -26.53 44.12 -17.80
CA VAL A 796 -27.41 43.46 -16.82
C VAL A 796 -27.19 41.94 -16.84
N GLN A 797 -27.03 41.34 -18.03
CA GLN A 797 -26.73 39.91 -18.16
C GLN A 797 -25.36 39.56 -17.56
N GLY A 798 -24.31 40.36 -17.79
CA GLY A 798 -22.99 40.16 -17.20
C GLY A 798 -23.00 40.26 -15.68
N THR A 799 -23.78 41.20 -15.13
CA THR A 799 -23.98 41.31 -13.68
C THR A 799 -24.77 40.12 -13.13
N ALA A 800 -25.81 39.67 -13.83
CA ALA A 800 -26.60 38.49 -13.44
C ALA A 800 -25.74 37.21 -13.44
N GLN A 801 -24.87 37.03 -14.43
CA GLN A 801 -23.90 35.94 -14.50
C GLN A 801 -22.91 35.99 -13.33
N ARG A 802 -22.42 37.18 -12.96
CA ARG A 802 -21.55 37.34 -11.78
C ARG A 802 -22.25 36.90 -10.49
N ILE A 803 -23.51 37.31 -10.30
CA ILE A 803 -24.31 36.91 -9.14
C ILE A 803 -24.51 35.39 -9.15
N GLN A 804 -24.86 34.81 -10.30
CA GLN A 804 -25.02 33.37 -10.45
C GLN A 804 -23.73 32.62 -10.05
N VAL A 805 -22.58 32.99 -10.61
CA VAL A 805 -21.27 32.37 -10.30
C VAL A 805 -20.94 32.51 -8.81
N SER A 806 -21.17 33.70 -8.22
CA SER A 806 -20.92 33.90 -6.78
C SER A 806 -21.83 33.04 -5.90
N GLU A 807 -23.09 32.83 -6.29
CA GLU A 807 -24.02 31.96 -5.57
C GLU A 807 -23.70 30.47 -5.75
N GLU A 808 -23.19 30.06 -6.92
CA GLU A 808 -22.68 28.72 -7.15
C GLU A 808 -21.49 28.43 -6.22
N TYR A 809 -20.54 29.36 -6.09
CA TYR A 809 -19.41 29.22 -5.16
C TYR A 809 -19.86 29.22 -3.70
N ARG A 810 -20.85 30.05 -3.33
CA ARG A 810 -21.43 30.04 -1.99
C ARG A 810 -22.06 28.70 -1.65
N ARG A 811 -22.89 28.13 -2.55
CA ARG A 811 -23.52 26.81 -2.37
C ARG A 811 -22.48 25.70 -2.29
N ARG A 812 -21.46 25.74 -3.14
CA ARG A 812 -20.32 24.81 -3.08
C ARG A 812 -19.59 24.87 -1.73
N SER A 813 -19.39 26.07 -1.18
CA SER A 813 -18.81 26.25 0.16
C SER A 813 -19.73 25.70 1.26
N GLU A 814 -21.06 25.86 1.14
CA GLU A 814 -22.03 25.25 2.05
C GLU A 814 -22.02 23.72 1.98
N GLU A 815 -21.87 23.14 0.78
CA GLU A 815 -21.70 21.70 0.58
C GLU A 815 -20.40 21.21 1.22
N TRP A 816 -19.27 21.88 1.00
CA TRP A 816 -18.01 21.54 1.66
C TRP A 816 -18.12 21.63 3.18
N LYS A 817 -18.83 22.63 3.68
CA LYS A 817 -19.13 22.75 5.11
C LYS A 817 -19.89 21.55 5.64
N GLN A 818 -20.94 21.13 4.92
CA GLN A 818 -21.70 19.95 5.29
C GLN A 818 -20.82 18.68 5.26
N GLN A 819 -19.97 18.52 4.24
CA GLN A 819 -19.10 17.35 4.09
C GLN A 819 -18.06 17.24 5.21
N TYR A 820 -17.35 18.32 5.57
CA TYR A 820 -16.39 18.24 6.67
C TYR A 820 -17.09 18.03 8.02
N GLN A 821 -18.27 18.63 8.24
CA GLN A 821 -19.06 18.41 9.46
C GLN A 821 -19.58 16.97 9.55
N GLN A 822 -19.95 16.37 8.42
CA GLN A 822 -20.31 14.96 8.37
C GLN A 822 -19.10 14.06 8.68
N ALA A 823 -17.92 14.36 8.10
CA ALA A 823 -16.70 13.62 8.41
C ALA A 823 -16.30 13.73 9.89
N ASP A 824 -16.47 14.92 10.50
CA ASP A 824 -16.28 15.13 11.95
C ASP A 824 -17.22 14.26 12.80
N ALA A 825 -18.51 14.23 12.44
CA ALA A 825 -19.48 13.36 13.10
C ALA A 825 -19.18 11.86 12.91
N GLU A 826 -18.71 11.45 11.72
CA GLU A 826 -18.26 10.08 11.44
C GLU A 826 -17.06 9.68 12.31
N MET A 827 -16.05 10.56 12.44
CA MET A 827 -14.92 10.34 13.34
C MET A 827 -15.37 10.19 14.79
N ALA A 828 -16.25 11.08 15.27
CA ALA A 828 -16.80 10.99 16.61
C ALA A 828 -17.57 9.68 16.83
N SER A 829 -18.31 9.20 15.82
CA SER A 829 -18.99 7.90 15.87
C SER A 829 -17.99 6.73 15.95
N ILE A 830 -16.91 6.77 15.16
CA ILE A 830 -15.86 5.74 15.20
C ILE A 830 -15.14 5.74 16.55
N ASP A 831 -14.88 6.92 17.14
CA ASP A 831 -14.31 7.03 18.47
C ASP A 831 -15.19 6.36 19.53
N ARG A 832 -16.52 6.54 19.45
CA ARG A 832 -17.46 5.81 20.33
C ARG A 832 -17.44 4.29 20.12
N GLN A 833 -17.21 3.83 18.89
CA GLN A 833 -17.05 2.40 18.60
C GLN A 833 -15.74 1.85 19.16
N LEU A 834 -14.65 2.61 19.07
CA LEU A 834 -13.36 2.29 19.69
C LEU A 834 -13.48 2.23 21.22
N ASP A 835 -14.17 3.18 21.85
CA ASP A 835 -14.48 3.13 23.29
C ASP A 835 -15.24 1.86 23.67
N ALA A 836 -16.29 1.52 22.90
CA ALA A 836 -17.07 0.30 23.13
C ALA A 836 -16.24 -0.97 22.92
N LEU A 837 -15.33 -0.96 21.94
CA LEU A 837 -14.41 -2.07 21.68
C LEU A 837 -13.38 -2.23 22.81
N ALA A 838 -12.88 -1.13 23.37
CA ALA A 838 -11.99 -1.16 24.53
C ALA A 838 -12.66 -1.83 25.74
N VAL A 839 -13.95 -1.53 25.98
CA VAL A 839 -14.74 -2.22 27.02
C VAL A 839 -14.86 -3.73 26.72
N ARG A 840 -15.10 -4.12 25.46
CA ARG A 840 -15.15 -5.55 25.07
C ARG A 840 -13.80 -6.25 25.25
N GLN A 841 -12.69 -5.59 24.91
CA GLN A 841 -11.34 -6.11 25.13
C GLN A 841 -11.10 -6.31 26.64
N GLN A 842 -11.47 -5.34 27.47
CA GLN A 842 -11.36 -5.47 28.92
C GLN A 842 -12.20 -6.64 29.45
N ALA A 843 -13.44 -6.82 28.98
CA ALA A 843 -14.29 -7.94 29.37
C ALA A 843 -13.70 -9.31 28.95
N ALA A 844 -13.09 -9.39 27.76
CA ALA A 844 -12.39 -10.58 27.29
C ALA A 844 -11.14 -10.89 28.14
N GLN A 845 -10.39 -9.86 28.56
CA GLN A 845 -9.27 -10.02 29.50
C GLN A 845 -9.73 -10.53 30.86
N THR A 846 -10.84 -10.01 31.39
CA THR A 846 -11.44 -10.51 32.63
C THR A 846 -11.90 -11.96 32.47
N SER A 847 -12.49 -12.32 31.33
CA SER A 847 -12.89 -13.71 31.03
C SER A 847 -11.68 -14.65 30.95
N LEU A 848 -10.57 -14.21 30.37
CA LEU A 848 -9.31 -14.95 30.37
C LEU A 848 -8.79 -15.15 31.80
N GLN A 849 -8.82 -14.11 32.63
CA GLN A 849 -8.43 -14.20 34.04
C GLN A 849 -9.33 -15.16 34.83
N GLN A 850 -10.64 -15.17 34.54
CA GLN A 850 -11.58 -16.13 35.13
C GLN A 850 -11.18 -17.57 34.78
N VAL A 851 -10.98 -17.89 33.49
CA VAL A 851 -10.60 -19.25 33.05
C VAL A 851 -9.23 -19.66 33.60
N GLN A 852 -8.28 -18.72 33.72
CA GLN A 852 -6.99 -18.99 34.37
C GLN A 852 -7.16 -19.32 35.86
N THR A 853 -8.06 -18.61 36.56
CA THR A 853 -8.38 -18.90 37.96
C THR A 853 -9.09 -20.25 38.09
N GLU A 854 -10.01 -20.59 37.19
CA GLU A 854 -10.65 -21.91 37.13
C GLU A 854 -9.63 -23.03 36.90
N GLN A 855 -8.66 -22.82 36.00
CA GLN A 855 -7.53 -23.74 35.82
C GLN A 855 -6.71 -23.90 37.10
N ALA A 856 -6.38 -22.81 37.78
CA ALA A 856 -5.65 -22.87 39.05
C ALA A 856 -6.43 -23.64 40.13
N ASN A 857 -7.76 -23.47 40.17
CA ASN A 857 -8.64 -24.24 41.06
C ASN A 857 -8.66 -25.74 40.72
N LEU A 858 -8.70 -26.08 39.43
CA LEU A 858 -8.59 -27.48 38.96
C LEU A 858 -7.23 -28.08 39.34
N GLN A 859 -6.13 -27.34 39.18
CA GLN A 859 -4.80 -27.77 39.59
C GLN A 859 -4.72 -28.00 41.11
N ALA A 860 -5.25 -27.09 41.91
CA ALA A 860 -5.29 -27.24 43.36
C ALA A 860 -6.13 -28.46 43.78
N THR A 861 -7.26 -28.70 43.11
CA THR A 861 -8.13 -29.87 43.34
C THR A 861 -7.41 -31.17 42.98
N MET A 862 -6.69 -31.19 41.86
CA MET A 862 -5.88 -32.33 41.45
C MET A 862 -4.79 -32.62 42.48
N GLN A 863 -4.01 -31.60 42.88
CA GLN A 863 -2.95 -31.73 43.88
C GLN A 863 -3.50 -32.26 45.21
N TYR A 864 -4.70 -31.82 45.62
CA TYR A 864 -5.35 -32.35 46.81
C TYR A 864 -5.72 -33.84 46.65
N ILE A 865 -6.34 -34.23 45.54
CA ILE A 865 -6.75 -35.62 45.28
C ILE A 865 -5.53 -36.55 45.18
N SER A 866 -4.42 -36.07 44.62
CA SER A 866 -3.16 -36.83 44.47
C SER A 866 -2.28 -36.83 45.72
N SER A 867 -2.58 -36.02 46.74
CA SER A 867 -1.80 -35.95 47.99
C SER A 867 -2.57 -36.42 49.22
N ARG A 868 -3.91 -36.47 49.16
CA ARG A 868 -4.73 -36.99 50.26
C ARG A 868 -4.36 -38.44 50.55
N PHE A 869 -4.42 -38.80 51.83
CA PHE A 869 -4.06 -40.14 52.28
C PHE A 869 -4.89 -41.25 51.60
N THR A 870 -6.20 -41.04 51.41
CA THR A 870 -7.14 -41.98 50.78
C THR A 870 -7.11 -41.93 49.24
N GLN A 871 -5.90 -41.92 48.68
CA GLN A 871 -5.66 -42.00 47.24
C GLN A 871 -5.71 -43.45 46.72
N SER A 872 -5.78 -43.61 45.40
CA SER A 872 -5.87 -44.92 44.75
C SER A 872 -4.74 -45.88 45.16
N SER A 873 -3.51 -45.34 45.36
CA SER A 873 -2.36 -46.14 45.78
C SER A 873 -2.50 -46.74 47.19
N LEU A 874 -3.17 -46.06 48.13
CA LEU A 874 -3.46 -46.63 49.47
C LEU A 874 -4.37 -47.85 49.33
N TYR A 875 -5.47 -47.73 48.58
CA TYR A 875 -6.39 -48.84 48.39
C TYR A 875 -5.73 -49.99 47.62
N SER A 876 -4.86 -49.70 46.65
CA SER A 876 -4.08 -50.73 45.98
C SER A 876 -3.15 -51.49 46.95
N TRP A 877 -2.55 -50.79 47.91
CA TRP A 877 -1.75 -51.43 48.96
C TRP A 877 -2.62 -52.27 49.91
N LEU A 878 -3.76 -51.74 50.37
CA LEU A 878 -4.70 -52.45 51.25
C LEU A 878 -5.25 -53.73 50.61
N ILE A 879 -5.62 -53.68 49.32
CA ILE A 879 -6.05 -54.85 48.54
C ILE A 879 -4.95 -55.91 48.54
N GLY A 880 -3.70 -55.53 48.25
CA GLY A 880 -2.58 -56.48 48.22
C GLY A 880 -2.34 -57.19 49.55
N GLN A 881 -2.41 -56.45 50.67
CA GLN A 881 -2.24 -57.03 52.00
C GLN A 881 -3.43 -57.93 52.40
N LEU A 882 -4.66 -57.46 52.20
CA LEU A 882 -5.85 -58.21 52.62
C LEU A 882 -6.09 -59.44 51.74
N ALA A 883 -5.81 -59.38 50.43
CA ALA A 883 -5.93 -60.54 49.55
C ALA A 883 -4.98 -61.68 49.96
N ALA A 884 -3.74 -61.35 50.35
CA ALA A 884 -2.78 -62.35 50.84
C ALA A 884 -3.26 -63.03 52.14
N LEU A 885 -3.79 -62.24 53.08
CA LEU A 885 -4.36 -62.77 54.32
C LEU A 885 -5.63 -63.58 54.07
N TYR A 886 -6.48 -63.16 53.14
CA TYR A 886 -7.72 -63.82 52.78
C TYR A 886 -7.49 -65.22 52.20
N TYR A 887 -6.50 -65.36 51.32
CA TYR A 887 -6.09 -66.67 50.78
C TYR A 887 -5.59 -67.63 51.88
N GLN A 888 -4.72 -67.15 52.78
CA GLN A 888 -4.22 -67.97 53.89
C GLN A 888 -5.33 -68.37 54.87
N ALA A 889 -6.25 -67.45 55.15
CA ALA A 889 -7.40 -67.71 55.99
C ALA A 889 -8.33 -68.77 55.37
N TYR A 890 -8.54 -68.73 54.04
CA TYR A 890 -9.33 -69.74 53.33
C TYR A 890 -8.78 -71.16 53.56
N ASP A 891 -7.49 -71.37 53.40
CA ASP A 891 -6.86 -72.69 53.60
C ASP A 891 -7.05 -73.21 55.03
N ALA A 892 -6.87 -72.34 56.04
CA ALA A 892 -7.06 -72.70 57.44
C ALA A 892 -8.53 -73.03 57.76
N VAL A 893 -9.47 -72.22 57.27
CA VAL A 893 -10.91 -72.42 57.48
C VAL A 893 -11.41 -73.69 56.79
N LEU A 894 -10.95 -73.96 55.56
CA LEU A 894 -11.26 -75.18 54.83
C LEU A 894 -10.83 -76.43 55.62
N SER A 895 -9.63 -76.41 56.21
CA SER A 895 -9.14 -77.53 57.03
C SER A 895 -10.00 -77.78 58.29
N LEU A 896 -10.53 -76.72 58.89
CA LEU A 896 -11.42 -76.81 60.05
C LEU A 896 -12.80 -77.36 59.66
N CYS A 897 -13.32 -76.96 58.50
CA CYS A 897 -14.56 -77.49 57.95
C CYS A 897 -14.45 -79.00 57.67
N LEU A 898 -13.33 -79.44 57.09
CA LEU A 898 -13.03 -80.87 56.88
C LEU A 898 -12.90 -81.64 58.21
N SER A 899 -12.38 -81.00 59.26
CA SER A 899 -12.32 -81.60 60.60
C SER A 899 -13.71 -81.76 61.25
N ALA A 900 -14.62 -80.79 61.04
CA ALA A 900 -16.01 -80.91 61.47
C ALA A 900 -16.74 -82.05 60.74
N GLU A 901 -16.47 -82.22 59.45
CA GLU A 901 -16.97 -83.36 58.66
C GLU A 901 -16.46 -84.70 59.20
N ALA A 902 -15.19 -84.80 59.60
CA ALA A 902 -14.64 -86.00 60.20
C ALA A 902 -15.32 -86.35 61.55
N CYS A 903 -15.59 -85.37 62.41
CA CYS A 903 -16.36 -85.57 63.65
C CYS A 903 -17.76 -86.12 63.35
N TRP A 904 -18.44 -85.55 62.35
CA TRP A 904 -19.78 -85.99 61.94
C TRP A 904 -19.78 -87.47 61.54
N GLN A 905 -18.84 -87.85 60.69
CA GLN A 905 -18.70 -89.21 60.17
C GLN A 905 -18.40 -90.21 61.31
N TYR A 906 -17.59 -89.80 62.28
CA TYR A 906 -17.24 -90.61 63.46
C TYR A 906 -18.44 -90.89 64.38
N GLU A 907 -19.23 -89.87 64.73
CA GLU A 907 -20.40 -90.04 65.60
C GLU A 907 -21.54 -90.81 64.91
N MET A 908 -21.80 -90.50 63.64
CA MET A 908 -22.90 -91.13 62.90
C MET A 908 -22.60 -92.58 62.52
N GLY A 909 -21.32 -92.98 62.46
CA GLY A 909 -20.93 -94.28 61.92
C GLY A 909 -21.10 -94.39 60.40
N ASP A 910 -21.16 -93.25 59.70
CA ASP A 910 -21.24 -93.15 58.24
C ASP A 910 -20.01 -92.42 57.70
N LEU A 911 -19.05 -93.19 57.19
CA LEU A 911 -17.80 -92.64 56.63
C LEU A 911 -17.90 -92.28 55.14
N THR A 912 -19.08 -92.42 54.52
CA THR A 912 -19.25 -92.25 53.06
C THR A 912 -19.82 -90.89 52.67
N SER A 913 -20.68 -90.30 53.50
CA SER A 913 -21.25 -88.96 53.23
C SER A 913 -20.18 -87.86 53.26
N ARG A 914 -20.18 -86.96 52.27
CA ARG A 914 -19.33 -85.75 52.20
C ARG A 914 -20.20 -84.52 51.96
N PHE A 915 -19.85 -83.41 52.58
CA PHE A 915 -20.56 -82.13 52.59
C PHE A 915 -19.66 -80.96 52.16
N ILE A 916 -18.37 -80.96 52.51
CA ILE A 916 -17.46 -79.83 52.22
C ILE A 916 -16.91 -79.89 50.79
N GLN A 917 -17.13 -78.83 50.01
CA GLN A 917 -16.58 -78.68 48.65
C GLN A 917 -15.23 -77.96 48.70
N THR A 918 -14.19 -78.56 48.11
CA THR A 918 -12.81 -78.04 48.16
C THR A 918 -12.49 -77.00 47.09
N ASN A 919 -13.40 -76.76 46.14
CA ASN A 919 -13.24 -75.83 45.01
C ASN A 919 -13.98 -74.49 45.21
N ALA A 920 -14.21 -74.07 46.46
CA ALA A 920 -14.92 -72.82 46.75
C ALA A 920 -14.16 -71.55 46.33
N TRP A 921 -12.85 -71.64 46.08
CA TRP A 921 -12.00 -70.51 45.66
C TRP A 921 -11.92 -70.34 44.13
N ASN A 922 -12.16 -69.11 43.63
CA ASN A 922 -12.03 -68.75 42.21
C ASN A 922 -11.08 -67.56 41.97
N ASP A 923 -9.96 -67.81 41.30
CA ASP A 923 -8.93 -66.80 41.03
C ASP A 923 -9.39 -65.62 40.16
N SER A 924 -10.31 -65.85 39.22
CA SER A 924 -10.83 -64.79 38.33
C SER A 924 -11.67 -63.75 39.09
N TYR A 925 -12.26 -64.17 40.21
CA TYR A 925 -13.01 -63.29 41.11
C TYR A 925 -12.26 -63.05 42.42
N HIS A 926 -10.93 -63.24 42.44
CA HIS A 926 -10.07 -63.04 43.60
C HIS A 926 -10.53 -63.78 44.88
N GLY A 927 -11.14 -64.94 44.71
CA GLY A 927 -11.64 -65.78 45.80
C GLY A 927 -12.90 -65.29 46.49
N LEU A 928 -13.51 -64.18 46.02
CA LEU A 928 -14.75 -63.66 46.60
C LEU A 928 -15.87 -64.72 46.58
N LEU A 929 -16.70 -64.73 47.61
CA LEU A 929 -17.77 -65.72 47.90
C LEU A 929 -17.32 -67.11 48.40
N ALA A 930 -16.02 -67.33 48.60
CA ALA A 930 -15.54 -68.61 49.13
C ALA A 930 -16.06 -68.92 50.55
N GLY A 931 -16.27 -67.90 51.39
CA GLY A 931 -16.81 -68.07 52.74
C GLY A 931 -18.28 -68.45 52.74
N GLU A 932 -19.10 -67.77 51.95
CA GLU A 932 -20.52 -68.04 51.79
C GLU A 932 -20.77 -69.46 51.25
N ALA A 933 -19.90 -69.95 50.36
CA ALA A 933 -19.96 -71.32 49.85
C ALA A 933 -19.68 -72.38 50.94
N LEU A 934 -18.65 -72.17 51.77
CA LEU A 934 -18.32 -73.09 52.87
C LEU A 934 -19.39 -73.08 53.99
N GLU A 935 -20.00 -71.93 54.27
CA GLU A 935 -21.06 -71.81 55.28
C GLU A 935 -22.27 -72.65 54.91
N LEU A 936 -22.65 -72.61 53.62
CA LEU A 936 -23.71 -73.45 53.09
C LEU A 936 -23.41 -74.95 53.28
N ASN A 937 -22.17 -75.37 53.05
CA ASN A 937 -21.76 -76.75 53.26
C ASN A 937 -21.88 -77.17 54.74
N LEU A 938 -21.49 -76.31 55.68
CA LEU A 938 -21.64 -76.58 57.13
C LEU A 938 -23.10 -76.66 57.56
N GLN A 939 -23.99 -75.84 57.00
CA GLN A 939 -25.43 -75.90 57.26
C GLN A 939 -26.07 -77.20 56.77
N GLN A 940 -25.69 -77.66 55.58
CA GLN A 940 -26.14 -78.95 55.05
C GLN A 940 -25.70 -80.12 55.95
N MET A 941 -24.46 -80.08 56.44
CA MET A 941 -23.93 -81.07 57.37
C MET A 941 -24.65 -81.09 58.72
N GLU A 942 -24.93 -79.92 59.31
CA GLU A 942 -25.72 -79.83 60.56
C GLU A 942 -27.13 -80.40 60.38
N SER A 943 -27.81 -80.04 59.30
CA SER A 943 -29.16 -80.56 58.99
C SER A 943 -29.15 -82.08 58.87
N ALA A 944 -28.10 -82.66 58.29
CA ALA A 944 -27.95 -84.11 58.20
C ALA A 944 -27.71 -84.74 59.58
N TRP A 945 -26.95 -84.10 60.48
CA TRP A 945 -26.76 -84.58 61.85
C TRP A 945 -28.06 -84.58 62.66
N LEU A 946 -28.81 -83.47 62.63
CA LEU A 946 -30.06 -83.32 63.39
C LEU A 946 -31.14 -84.34 62.97
N SER A 947 -31.15 -84.74 61.70
CA SER A 947 -32.12 -85.72 61.18
C SER A 947 -31.71 -87.18 61.41
N ARG A 948 -30.39 -87.48 61.39
CA ARG A 948 -29.87 -88.86 61.46
C ARG A 948 -29.44 -89.28 62.87
N ASN A 949 -29.15 -88.35 63.77
CA ASN A 949 -28.72 -88.66 65.15
C ASN A 949 -29.91 -89.09 66.02
N GLN A 950 -30.27 -90.37 65.94
CA GLN A 950 -31.33 -90.99 66.75
C GLN A 950 -30.76 -91.73 67.96
N ARG A 951 -31.58 -91.96 68.99
CA ARG A 951 -31.17 -92.75 70.16
C ARG A 951 -30.88 -94.20 69.76
N ARG A 952 -29.65 -94.65 70.00
CA ARG A 952 -29.24 -96.04 69.84
C ARG A 952 -29.55 -96.86 71.09
N LEU A 953 -29.54 -98.18 70.97
CA LEU A 953 -29.77 -99.09 72.10
C LEU A 953 -28.57 -99.04 73.03
N GLU A 954 -28.77 -98.65 74.29
CA GLU A 954 -27.73 -98.59 75.31
C GLU A 954 -27.68 -99.91 76.09
N LEU A 955 -26.53 -100.57 76.08
CA LEU A 955 -26.35 -101.93 76.58
C LEU A 955 -25.13 -102.00 77.50
N THR A 956 -25.18 -102.88 78.49
CA THR A 956 -24.07 -103.16 79.40
C THR A 956 -23.71 -104.64 79.35
N LYS A 957 -22.49 -104.96 78.90
CA LYS A 957 -21.92 -106.31 78.98
C LYS A 957 -20.97 -106.38 80.17
N THR A 958 -21.30 -107.21 81.15
CA THR A 958 -20.40 -107.51 82.28
C THR A 958 -19.65 -108.80 81.98
N VAL A 959 -18.31 -108.73 81.96
CA VAL A 959 -17.42 -109.84 81.60
C VAL A 959 -16.53 -110.17 82.78
N SER A 960 -16.64 -111.40 83.26
CA SER A 960 -15.70 -112.00 84.21
C SER A 960 -14.47 -112.50 83.44
N LEU A 961 -13.30 -111.92 83.71
CA LEU A 961 -12.06 -112.38 83.05
C LEU A 961 -11.67 -113.79 83.48
N LYS A 962 -11.98 -114.20 84.72
CA LYS A 962 -11.72 -115.58 85.14
C LYS A 962 -12.53 -116.59 84.32
N THR A 963 -13.79 -116.27 84.03
CA THR A 963 -14.65 -117.12 83.18
C THR A 963 -14.19 -117.09 81.73
N LEU A 964 -13.81 -115.92 81.21
CA LEU A 964 -13.38 -115.75 79.82
C LEU A 964 -12.06 -116.45 79.50
N LEU A 965 -11.08 -116.39 80.42
CA LEU A 965 -9.73 -116.90 80.21
C LEU A 965 -9.53 -118.37 80.66
N GLY A 966 -10.46 -118.88 81.48
CA GLY A 966 -10.31 -120.16 82.17
C GLY A 966 -9.29 -120.15 83.31
N ASP A 967 -9.26 -121.20 84.12
CA ASP A 967 -8.42 -121.26 85.35
C ASP A 967 -6.92 -121.08 85.06
N SER A 968 -6.40 -121.64 83.96
CA SER A 968 -5.00 -121.48 83.57
C SER A 968 -4.65 -120.07 83.11
N GLY A 969 -5.55 -119.41 82.37
CA GLY A 969 -5.35 -118.05 81.88
C GLY A 969 -5.43 -117.03 83.01
N PHE A 970 -6.35 -117.22 83.96
CA PHE A 970 -6.46 -116.37 85.14
C PHE A 970 -5.29 -116.56 86.11
N ALA A 971 -4.81 -117.79 86.32
CA ALA A 971 -3.60 -118.05 87.12
C ALA A 971 -2.35 -117.34 86.55
N ASN A 972 -2.25 -117.23 85.22
CA ASN A 972 -1.20 -116.46 84.56
C ASN A 972 -1.30 -114.96 84.85
N LEU A 973 -2.51 -114.38 84.92
CA LEU A 973 -2.69 -112.98 85.35
C LEU A 973 -2.13 -112.75 86.76
N ILE A 974 -2.42 -113.64 87.71
CA ILE A 974 -1.93 -113.53 89.10
C ILE A 974 -0.39 -113.66 89.19
N THR A 975 0.21 -114.45 88.29
CA THR A 975 1.65 -114.72 88.29
C THR A 975 2.45 -113.65 87.54
N ALA A 976 1.99 -113.25 86.35
CA ALA A 976 2.70 -112.34 85.46
C ALA A 976 2.29 -110.87 85.66
N GLY A 977 1.10 -110.61 86.24
CA GLY A 977 0.54 -109.27 86.41
C GLY A 977 0.02 -108.63 85.13
N VAL A 978 0.03 -109.34 83.99
CA VAL A 978 -0.44 -108.82 82.71
C VAL A 978 -1.28 -109.88 82.04
N VAL A 979 -2.37 -109.47 81.40
CA VAL A 979 -3.17 -110.36 80.56
C VAL A 979 -3.71 -109.63 79.34
N ASN A 980 -3.71 -110.32 78.21
CA ASN A 980 -4.41 -109.91 77.01
C ASN A 980 -5.70 -110.71 76.91
N PHE A 981 -6.79 -110.03 76.55
CA PHE A 981 -8.07 -110.67 76.32
C PHE A 981 -8.78 -109.99 75.15
N SER A 982 -9.59 -110.76 74.42
CA SER A 982 -10.45 -110.24 73.36
C SER A 982 -11.91 -110.33 73.78
N LEU A 983 -12.67 -109.33 73.37
CA LEU A 983 -14.12 -109.34 73.42
C LEU A 983 -14.59 -109.62 72.00
N ASP A 984 -14.75 -110.90 71.69
CA ASP A 984 -15.10 -111.37 70.34
C ASP A 984 -16.56 -111.05 70.01
N GLU A 985 -16.88 -110.98 68.72
CA GLU A 985 -18.24 -110.68 68.25
C GLU A 985 -19.28 -111.68 68.80
N LYS A 986 -18.93 -112.99 68.86
CA LYS A 986 -19.73 -114.02 69.54
C LYS A 986 -20.13 -113.67 70.97
N LEU A 987 -19.29 -112.96 71.72
CA LEU A 987 -19.57 -112.62 73.12
C LEU A 987 -20.79 -111.69 73.25
N PHE A 988 -20.99 -110.81 72.27
CA PHE A 988 -22.11 -109.87 72.21
C PHE A 988 -23.32 -110.48 71.50
N ASP A 989 -23.09 -111.26 70.45
CA ASP A 989 -24.15 -111.95 69.71
C ASP A 989 -24.88 -113.01 70.58
N ASN A 990 -24.17 -113.66 71.51
CA ASN A 990 -24.80 -114.59 72.46
C ASN A 990 -25.83 -113.93 73.40
N ASP A 991 -25.70 -112.63 73.68
CA ASP A 991 -26.69 -111.91 74.49
C ASP A 991 -27.84 -111.38 73.63
N TYR A 992 -27.49 -110.78 72.50
CA TYR A 992 -28.41 -110.14 71.57
C TYR A 992 -27.96 -110.41 70.13
N PRO A 993 -28.45 -111.48 69.49
CA PRO A 993 -28.13 -111.75 68.10
C PRO A 993 -28.76 -110.67 67.21
N GLY A 994 -28.02 -110.22 66.20
CA GLY A 994 -28.51 -109.24 65.22
C GLY A 994 -28.35 -107.77 65.59
N HIS A 995 -27.58 -107.42 66.61
CA HIS A 995 -27.13 -106.05 66.82
C HIS A 995 -25.87 -105.75 66.00
N TYR A 996 -25.80 -104.58 65.37
CA TYR A 996 -24.62 -104.08 64.64
C TYR A 996 -24.30 -102.63 65.06
N LEU A 997 -23.24 -102.04 64.52
CA LEU A 997 -22.74 -100.71 64.91
C LEU A 997 -22.53 -100.60 66.43
N ARG A 998 -21.88 -101.62 66.99
CA ARG A 998 -21.59 -101.71 68.42
C ARG A 998 -20.43 -100.77 68.76
N GLN A 999 -20.74 -99.59 69.29
CA GLN A 999 -19.75 -98.59 69.68
C GLN A 999 -19.73 -98.42 71.19
N ILE A 1000 -18.55 -98.49 71.79
CA ILE A 1000 -18.33 -98.27 73.20
C ILE A 1000 -18.71 -96.82 73.55
N LYS A 1001 -19.42 -96.65 74.67
CA LYS A 1001 -19.69 -95.35 75.27
C LYS A 1001 -18.68 -95.07 76.38
N PHE A 1002 -18.43 -96.06 77.24
CA PHE A 1002 -17.36 -96.06 78.24
C PHE A 1002 -17.14 -97.49 78.77
N VAL A 1003 -16.03 -97.72 79.45
CA VAL A 1003 -15.71 -99.01 80.10
C VAL A 1003 -15.39 -98.74 81.56
N THR A 1004 -15.86 -99.61 82.45
CA THR A 1004 -15.47 -99.59 83.87
C THR A 1004 -14.88 -100.93 84.30
N LEU A 1005 -13.99 -100.89 85.29
CA LEU A 1005 -13.32 -102.07 85.84
C LEU A 1005 -13.65 -102.22 87.33
N SER A 1006 -14.02 -103.43 87.74
CA SER A 1006 -14.16 -103.82 89.15
C SER A 1006 -13.26 -105.01 89.47
N LEU A 1007 -12.49 -104.90 90.53
CA LEU A 1007 -11.45 -105.81 90.96
C LEU A 1007 -11.79 -106.32 92.37
N PRO A 1008 -12.59 -107.40 92.48
CA PRO A 1008 -12.95 -107.99 93.76
C PRO A 1008 -11.72 -108.65 94.42
N THR A 1009 -11.01 -107.85 95.23
CA THR A 1009 -9.83 -108.22 96.03
C THR A 1009 -9.92 -107.63 97.42
N LEU A 1010 -9.27 -108.27 98.39
CA LEU A 1010 -9.10 -107.71 99.73
C LEU A 1010 -8.06 -106.56 99.66
N LEU A 1011 -8.51 -105.34 99.94
CA LEU A 1011 -7.64 -104.17 100.03
C LEU A 1011 -7.38 -103.81 101.50
N GLY A 1012 -6.14 -103.45 101.82
CA GLY A 1012 -5.81 -102.87 103.11
C GLY A 1012 -6.42 -101.46 103.28
N PRO A 1013 -6.59 -100.96 104.52
CA PRO A 1013 -6.97 -99.58 104.74
C PRO A 1013 -6.01 -98.62 104.01
N TRP A 1014 -6.56 -97.70 103.20
CA TRP A 1014 -5.79 -96.71 102.41
C TRP A 1014 -4.85 -97.30 101.35
N GLN A 1015 -5.18 -98.48 100.81
CA GLN A 1015 -4.43 -99.10 99.72
C GLN A 1015 -5.19 -98.99 98.39
N ASP A 1016 -4.62 -98.30 97.41
CA ASP A 1016 -5.17 -98.19 96.06
C ASP A 1016 -4.75 -99.36 95.16
N VAL A 1017 -5.58 -99.63 94.15
CA VAL A 1017 -5.19 -100.52 93.06
C VAL A 1017 -4.36 -99.75 92.04
N ARG A 1018 -3.40 -100.41 91.40
CA ARG A 1018 -2.63 -99.82 90.29
C ARG A 1018 -2.80 -100.75 89.10
N ALA A 1019 -3.63 -100.38 88.14
CA ALA A 1019 -3.77 -101.12 86.89
C ALA A 1019 -3.98 -100.18 85.71
N THR A 1020 -3.59 -100.62 84.51
CA THR A 1020 -3.83 -99.91 83.25
C THR A 1020 -4.61 -100.83 82.32
N LEU A 1021 -5.72 -100.32 81.78
CA LEU A 1021 -6.49 -100.99 80.74
C LEU A 1021 -6.26 -100.26 79.41
N THR A 1022 -5.74 -100.99 78.43
CA THR A 1022 -5.43 -100.47 77.09
C THR A 1022 -6.23 -101.20 76.04
N GLN A 1023 -6.89 -100.48 75.14
CA GLN A 1023 -7.54 -101.04 73.95
C GLN A 1023 -6.52 -101.12 72.82
N THR A 1024 -6.05 -102.32 72.49
CA THR A 1024 -5.02 -102.54 71.47
C THR A 1024 -5.59 -102.53 70.05
N SER A 1025 -6.82 -103.01 69.88
CA SER A 1025 -7.55 -102.91 68.62
C SER A 1025 -9.06 -102.80 68.88
N SER A 1026 -9.76 -102.16 67.96
CA SER A 1026 -11.22 -102.13 67.95
C SER A 1026 -11.75 -102.23 66.53
N SER A 1027 -12.87 -102.93 66.38
CA SER A 1027 -13.55 -103.13 65.11
C SER A 1027 -15.04 -102.84 65.27
N THR A 1028 -15.59 -102.05 64.36
CA THR A 1028 -17.02 -101.73 64.33
C THR A 1028 -17.60 -102.16 62.99
N LEU A 1029 -18.66 -102.96 63.03
CA LEU A 1029 -19.45 -103.28 61.86
C LEU A 1029 -20.47 -102.16 61.59
N LEU A 1030 -20.32 -101.43 60.49
CA LEU A 1030 -21.13 -100.23 60.20
C LEU A 1030 -22.56 -100.53 59.72
N LYS A 1031 -22.81 -101.72 59.16
CA LYS A 1031 -24.10 -102.13 58.58
C LYS A 1031 -24.47 -103.52 59.05
N ALA A 1032 -25.77 -103.85 59.08
CA ALA A 1032 -26.24 -105.23 59.29
C ALA A 1032 -25.77 -106.11 58.12
N ASP A 1033 -24.62 -106.75 58.29
CA ASP A 1033 -23.92 -107.50 57.23
C ASP A 1033 -23.37 -108.80 57.81
N ILE A 1034 -23.91 -109.93 57.34
CA ILE A 1034 -23.54 -111.25 57.85
C ILE A 1034 -22.11 -111.63 57.48
N ASP A 1035 -21.62 -111.17 56.32
CA ASP A 1035 -20.23 -111.41 55.91
C ASP A 1035 -19.27 -110.63 56.81
N GLY A 1036 -19.70 -109.47 57.32
CA GLY A 1036 -18.99 -108.70 58.33
C GLY A 1036 -18.95 -109.39 59.69
N VAL A 1037 -20.07 -109.97 60.15
CA VAL A 1037 -20.14 -110.76 61.40
C VAL A 1037 -19.24 -112.00 61.30
N ASN A 1038 -19.29 -112.72 60.17
CA ASN A 1038 -18.41 -113.86 59.92
C ASN A 1038 -16.92 -113.44 59.96
N TYR A 1039 -16.58 -112.30 59.35
CA TYR A 1039 -15.21 -111.76 59.35
C TYR A 1039 -14.73 -111.41 60.76
N LEU A 1040 -15.60 -110.83 61.59
CA LEU A 1040 -15.29 -110.49 62.98
C LEU A 1040 -15.14 -111.74 63.87
N ASN A 1041 -15.91 -112.80 63.60
CA ASN A 1041 -15.81 -114.08 64.30
C ASN A 1041 -14.59 -114.90 63.87
N ASN A 1042 -14.22 -114.86 62.59
CA ASN A 1042 -13.02 -115.47 62.06
C ASN A 1042 -12.58 -114.74 60.78
N THR A 1043 -11.40 -114.12 60.82
CA THR A 1043 -10.86 -113.27 59.73
C THR A 1043 -10.60 -114.01 58.42
N THR A 1044 -10.65 -115.35 58.41
CA THR A 1044 -10.54 -116.18 57.19
C THR A 1044 -11.88 -116.50 56.53
N THR A 1045 -13.00 -116.13 57.15
CA THR A 1045 -14.37 -116.38 56.66
C THR A 1045 -15.18 -115.07 56.65
N GLY A 1046 -15.68 -114.59 55.51
CA GLY A 1046 -16.45 -113.32 55.41
C GLY A 1046 -15.72 -112.17 54.70
N ASN A 1047 -16.19 -110.92 54.86
CA ASN A 1047 -15.67 -109.70 54.20
C ASN A 1047 -15.60 -108.48 55.15
N ALA A 1048 -14.52 -107.69 55.09
CA ALA A 1048 -14.31 -106.48 55.88
C ALA A 1048 -14.90 -105.19 55.29
N ALA A 1049 -15.65 -105.23 54.17
CA ALA A 1049 -16.11 -104.05 53.44
C ALA A 1049 -16.90 -103.03 54.28
N ASN A 1050 -17.68 -103.51 55.25
CA ASN A 1050 -18.44 -102.67 56.20
C ASN A 1050 -17.82 -102.66 57.61
N VAL A 1051 -16.61 -103.18 57.76
CA VAL A 1051 -15.89 -103.23 59.03
C VAL A 1051 -14.85 -102.12 59.04
N VAL A 1052 -14.93 -101.23 60.03
CA VAL A 1052 -13.90 -100.23 60.24
C VAL A 1052 -13.12 -100.60 61.49
N THR A 1053 -11.80 -100.62 61.35
CA THR A 1053 -10.88 -100.91 62.44
C THR A 1053 -10.15 -99.65 62.89
N ASN A 1054 -9.94 -99.49 64.19
CA ASN A 1054 -9.00 -98.53 64.77
C ASN A 1054 -9.25 -97.05 64.42
N LEU A 1055 -10.52 -96.62 64.38
CA LEU A 1055 -10.89 -95.21 64.19
C LEU A 1055 -10.19 -94.26 65.19
N ARG A 1056 -9.97 -94.73 66.43
CA ARG A 1056 -9.14 -94.09 67.45
C ARG A 1056 -8.28 -95.16 68.13
N ALA A 1057 -7.12 -95.46 67.55
CA ALA A 1057 -6.24 -96.53 68.02
C ALA A 1057 -5.61 -96.25 69.40
N SER A 1058 -5.30 -97.31 70.14
CA SER A 1058 -4.41 -97.30 71.32
C SER A 1058 -4.84 -96.41 72.48
N GLN A 1059 -6.14 -96.31 72.76
CA GLN A 1059 -6.62 -95.60 73.94
C GLN A 1059 -6.32 -96.38 75.23
N GLN A 1060 -6.18 -95.68 76.34
CA GLN A 1060 -5.82 -96.27 77.64
C GLN A 1060 -6.52 -95.53 78.79
N ILE A 1061 -6.85 -96.28 79.86
CA ILE A 1061 -7.31 -95.74 81.14
C ILE A 1061 -6.46 -96.31 82.29
N ALA A 1062 -6.34 -95.54 83.37
CA ALA A 1062 -5.71 -95.99 84.61
C ALA A 1062 -6.81 -96.30 85.64
N VAL A 1063 -6.66 -97.41 86.37
CA VAL A 1063 -7.60 -97.87 87.40
C VAL A 1063 -6.94 -97.74 88.76
N SER A 1064 -7.60 -97.00 89.65
CA SER A 1064 -7.12 -96.62 90.98
C SER A 1064 -8.05 -97.11 92.09
N SER A 1065 -9.37 -96.91 91.96
CA SER A 1065 -10.34 -97.27 93.02
C SER A 1065 -10.60 -98.78 93.06
N GLY A 1066 -10.48 -99.45 91.91
CA GLY A 1066 -10.71 -100.88 91.77
C GLY A 1066 -12.18 -101.31 91.92
N MET A 1067 -13.14 -100.40 92.08
CA MET A 1067 -14.57 -100.73 92.13
C MET A 1067 -15.35 -99.79 91.23
N ASN A 1068 -15.91 -100.35 90.14
CA ASN A 1068 -16.61 -99.63 89.07
C ASN A 1068 -15.84 -98.40 88.54
N ASP A 1069 -14.52 -98.55 88.34
CA ASP A 1069 -13.63 -97.46 87.97
C ASP A 1069 -13.61 -97.24 86.46
N SER A 1070 -13.95 -96.03 86.00
CA SER A 1070 -13.92 -95.62 84.58
C SER A 1070 -12.56 -95.07 84.12
N GLY A 1071 -11.63 -94.86 85.06
CA GLY A 1071 -10.36 -94.19 84.85
C GLY A 1071 -10.43 -92.68 84.67
N LEU A 1072 -11.60 -92.09 84.89
CA LEU A 1072 -11.81 -90.65 85.06
C LEU A 1072 -12.09 -90.33 86.53
N PHE A 1073 -11.74 -89.12 86.97
CA PHE A 1073 -12.12 -88.64 88.31
C PHE A 1073 -13.63 -88.47 88.46
N GLU A 1074 -14.28 -87.96 87.42
CA GLU A 1074 -15.73 -87.80 87.31
C GLU A 1074 -16.16 -88.24 85.90
N LEU A 1075 -17.12 -89.17 85.82
CA LEU A 1075 -17.70 -89.62 84.57
C LEU A 1075 -18.87 -88.69 84.19
N SER A 1076 -18.60 -87.69 83.35
CA SER A 1076 -19.62 -86.73 82.88
C SER A 1076 -19.94 -86.92 81.40
N PHE A 1077 -21.20 -87.22 81.08
CA PHE A 1077 -21.66 -87.32 79.69
C PHE A 1077 -21.79 -85.95 79.00
N GLY A 1078 -21.75 -84.86 79.76
CA GLY A 1078 -21.84 -83.48 79.26
C GLY A 1078 -20.51 -82.89 78.78
N ASP A 1079 -19.37 -83.58 78.93
CA ASP A 1079 -18.09 -83.12 78.39
C ASP A 1079 -18.18 -83.04 76.84
N GLU A 1080 -17.64 -81.97 76.26
CA GLU A 1080 -17.59 -81.77 74.82
C GLU A 1080 -16.55 -82.68 74.15
N ARG A 1081 -15.63 -83.25 74.93
CA ARG A 1081 -14.66 -84.24 74.46
C ARG A 1081 -15.26 -85.64 74.50
N TYR A 1082 -14.80 -86.49 73.60
CA TYR A 1082 -15.11 -87.91 73.67
C TYR A 1082 -14.52 -88.55 74.94
N LEU A 1083 -15.32 -89.35 75.65
CA LEU A 1083 -14.86 -90.16 76.77
C LEU A 1083 -13.81 -91.19 76.32
N PRO A 1084 -13.00 -91.75 77.24
CA PRO A 1084 -12.13 -92.86 76.91
C PRO A 1084 -12.92 -94.02 76.29
N PHE A 1085 -12.43 -94.51 75.16
CA PHE A 1085 -13.03 -95.55 74.31
C PHE A 1085 -14.35 -95.15 73.63
N GLU A 1086 -14.83 -93.92 73.79
CA GLU A 1086 -16.10 -93.50 73.18
C GLU A 1086 -16.02 -93.50 71.65
N GLY A 1087 -16.93 -94.26 71.02
CA GLY A 1087 -17.06 -94.42 69.57
C GLY A 1087 -16.17 -95.52 68.98
N THR A 1088 -15.30 -96.16 69.77
CA THR A 1088 -14.52 -97.32 69.32
C THR A 1088 -15.39 -98.57 69.32
N GLY A 1089 -15.00 -99.59 68.55
CA GLY A 1089 -15.78 -100.83 68.42
C GLY A 1089 -15.86 -101.64 69.71
N ALA A 1090 -17.05 -102.17 70.01
CA ALA A 1090 -17.24 -103.09 71.14
C ALA A 1090 -16.46 -104.39 70.93
N VAL A 1091 -16.40 -104.89 69.69
CA VAL A 1091 -15.48 -105.97 69.31
C VAL A 1091 -14.07 -105.43 69.36
N SER A 1092 -13.31 -105.90 70.32
CA SER A 1092 -12.05 -105.24 70.67
C SER A 1092 -11.09 -106.16 71.40
N SER A 1093 -9.80 -105.86 71.25
CA SER A 1093 -8.73 -106.52 72.00
C SER A 1093 -8.19 -105.56 73.06
N TRP A 1094 -7.92 -106.13 74.24
CA TRP A 1094 -7.54 -105.39 75.43
C TRP A 1094 -6.31 -105.98 76.08
N GLN A 1095 -5.57 -105.13 76.77
CA GLN A 1095 -4.51 -105.51 77.69
C GLN A 1095 -4.81 -104.90 79.05
N LEU A 1096 -4.89 -105.75 80.07
CA LEU A 1096 -4.92 -105.30 81.47
C LEU A 1096 -3.54 -105.58 82.09
N SER A 1097 -2.93 -104.54 82.63
CA SER A 1097 -1.58 -104.59 83.18
C SER A 1097 -1.55 -104.03 84.60
N PHE A 1098 -1.03 -104.82 85.54
CA PHE A 1098 -0.72 -104.44 86.90
C PHE A 1098 0.77 -104.13 87.01
N PRO A 1099 1.17 -102.84 87.06
CA PRO A 1099 2.58 -102.49 87.18
C PRO A 1099 3.18 -103.00 88.50
N ARG A 1100 4.41 -103.55 88.40
CA ARG A 1100 5.19 -104.11 89.52
C ARG A 1100 4.50 -105.27 90.27
N PRO A 1101 4.10 -106.36 89.57
CA PRO A 1101 3.30 -107.44 90.16
C PRO A 1101 4.05 -108.27 91.23
N LYS A 1102 5.38 -108.14 91.31
CA LYS A 1102 6.23 -108.80 92.32
C LYS A 1102 6.41 -107.99 93.60
N SER A 1103 5.93 -106.73 93.67
CA SER A 1103 6.02 -105.96 94.91
C SER A 1103 5.08 -106.55 95.95
N SER A 1104 5.43 -106.47 97.24
CA SER A 1104 4.62 -107.05 98.32
C SER A 1104 3.16 -106.57 98.31
N GLU A 1105 2.94 -105.28 98.05
CA GLU A 1105 1.61 -104.65 97.98
C GLU A 1105 0.76 -105.17 96.80
N GLN A 1106 1.31 -105.14 95.58
CA GLN A 1106 0.60 -105.60 94.38
C GLN A 1106 0.43 -107.12 94.38
N LYS A 1107 1.43 -107.85 94.86
CA LYS A 1107 1.37 -109.30 94.94
C LYS A 1107 0.27 -109.74 95.91
N ALA A 1108 0.10 -109.05 97.04
CA ALA A 1108 -1.00 -109.30 97.96
C ALA A 1108 -2.37 -108.99 97.34
N ILE A 1109 -2.49 -107.93 96.52
CA ILE A 1109 -3.72 -107.63 95.78
C ILE A 1109 -4.01 -108.73 94.75
N LEU A 1110 -3.01 -109.13 93.95
CA LEU A 1110 -3.16 -110.17 92.95
C LEU A 1110 -3.48 -111.54 93.58
N ASP A 1111 -2.83 -111.89 94.70
CA ASP A 1111 -3.06 -113.19 95.37
C ASP A 1111 -4.46 -113.29 96.01
N ASN A 1112 -5.05 -112.15 96.42
CA ASN A 1112 -6.43 -112.08 96.92
C ASN A 1112 -7.47 -111.79 95.83
N LEU A 1113 -7.04 -111.62 94.57
CA LEU A 1113 -7.92 -111.29 93.47
C LEU A 1113 -8.76 -112.50 93.09
N SER A 1114 -10.06 -112.42 93.37
CA SER A 1114 -10.99 -113.50 93.09
C SER A 1114 -11.38 -113.58 91.61
N ASP A 1115 -11.50 -112.42 90.97
CA ASP A 1115 -11.87 -112.23 89.56
C ASP A 1115 -11.51 -110.80 89.11
N VAL A 1116 -11.66 -110.50 87.83
CA VAL A 1116 -11.67 -109.14 87.27
C VAL A 1116 -12.94 -108.96 86.46
N ILE A 1117 -13.72 -107.95 86.79
CA ILE A 1117 -15.00 -107.68 86.14
C ILE A 1117 -14.85 -106.45 85.25
N VAL A 1118 -14.96 -106.66 83.94
CA VAL A 1118 -14.98 -105.60 82.93
C VAL A 1118 -16.43 -105.31 82.58
N GLN A 1119 -16.88 -104.08 82.76
CA GLN A 1119 -18.20 -103.64 82.31
C GLN A 1119 -18.05 -102.74 81.09
N VAL A 1120 -18.48 -103.26 79.94
CA VAL A 1120 -18.49 -102.50 78.69
C VAL A 1120 -19.88 -101.90 78.51
N HIS A 1121 -19.96 -100.58 78.59
CA HIS A 1121 -21.16 -99.83 78.25
C HIS A 1121 -21.04 -99.43 76.78
N TYR A 1122 -21.91 -99.96 75.94
CA TYR A 1122 -21.87 -99.74 74.50
C TYR A 1122 -23.25 -99.39 73.97
N THR A 1123 -23.26 -98.79 72.80
CA THR A 1123 -24.46 -98.54 72.02
C THR A 1123 -24.50 -99.45 70.82
N ALA A 1124 -25.69 -99.86 70.38
CA ALA A 1124 -25.85 -100.67 69.19
C ALA A 1124 -27.14 -100.32 68.43
N VAL A 1125 -27.23 -100.81 67.19
CA VAL A 1125 -28.42 -100.70 66.34
C VAL A 1125 -28.93 -102.10 66.04
N SER A 1126 -30.24 -102.31 66.08
CA SER A 1126 -30.85 -103.59 65.71
C SER A 1126 -30.93 -103.73 64.19
N GLY A 1127 -30.43 -104.85 63.66
CA GLY A 1127 -30.53 -105.22 62.24
C GLY A 1127 -31.86 -105.89 61.85
N GLY A 1128 -32.81 -105.99 62.78
CA GLY A 1128 -34.09 -106.66 62.57
C GLY A 1128 -34.03 -108.18 62.76
N ASN A 1129 -35.22 -108.80 62.75
CA ASN A 1129 -35.38 -110.23 63.07
C ASN A 1129 -34.65 -111.15 62.08
N ASP A 1130 -34.67 -110.84 60.78
CA ASP A 1130 -34.02 -111.67 59.75
C ASP A 1130 -32.50 -111.73 59.94
N PHE A 1131 -31.89 -110.59 60.25
CA PHE A 1131 -30.46 -110.51 60.56
C PHE A 1131 -30.15 -111.25 61.86
N ALA A 1132 -30.97 -111.09 62.90
CA ALA A 1132 -30.81 -111.81 64.17
C ALA A 1132 -30.85 -113.32 63.99
N SER A 1133 -31.84 -113.88 63.27
CA SER A 1133 -31.93 -115.32 63.01
C SER A 1133 -30.74 -115.84 62.19
N THR A 1134 -30.18 -115.02 61.28
CA THR A 1134 -29.00 -115.41 60.52
C THR A 1134 -27.76 -115.43 61.41
N VAL A 1135 -27.59 -114.44 62.29
CA VAL A 1135 -26.49 -114.38 63.27
C VAL A 1135 -26.55 -115.56 64.25
N GLU A 1136 -27.73 -115.98 64.70
CA GLU A 1136 -27.90 -117.17 65.56
C GLU A 1136 -27.31 -118.45 64.95
N THR A 1137 -27.30 -118.58 63.62
CA THR A 1137 -26.68 -119.76 62.96
C THR A 1137 -25.15 -119.77 63.02
N THR A 1138 -24.52 -118.65 63.40
CA THR A 1138 -23.06 -118.48 63.50
C THR A 1138 -22.51 -118.69 64.92
N LEU A 1139 -23.40 -118.79 65.91
CA LEU A 1139 -23.11 -119.06 67.32
C LEU A 1139 -22.96 -120.57 67.55
#